data_AF-A0A2B7GZ67-F1
#
_entry.id   AF-A0A2B7GZ67-F1
#
_cell.length_a   1.000
_cell.length_b   1.000
_cell.length_c   1.000
_cell.angle_alpha   90.00
_cell.angle_beta   90.00
_cell.angle_gamma   90.00
#
_symmetry.space_group_name_H-M   'P 1'
#
loop_
_entity.id
_entity.type
_entity.pdbx_description
1 polymer ?
#
loop_
_entity_poly.entity_id
_entity_poly.type
_entity_poly.pdbx_seq_one_letter_code
_entity_poly.pdbx_strand_id
1 'polypeptide(L)'
;MSDHPDERSTPVSESSDNYPSASRRRVLQAAAAAGGVVGLSGIGAAQFDTQTIELGAETSGWQGVSPDAIADETNPTLELEEGTTYEVTWENLDGAAHNFVIVDSEGEELERTELMSEQGETQTLEFEATSEMAEYYCEPHRATMRGEISLGGGDEAGEESGDGQSQAFFQSGTEIGVRTIAEGMTAPTDMAVADEEQNRYFVADQTGELWVVTDDGLQDEPFLDVSDRMVELGTFEGDYADPNQDYDERGLLGIEFHPEFSENGRFYVHYSAPSNDETPDGWSHVEVVSEFQANEDMSQGDPESERVLMEFQKPQYNHDAGPMAFGPDGYLYVPMGDGGGANDNMEGHVDDWYDGNEGGNGQDVSENLLGSVLRVDVDQEGEDRPYGIPEDNPLVDSDEGLDEHYAWGFRNPFGISFDSDGRLFVADAGQDLFEEANIVESGGNYGWNVKEGTHCFSTDSPSQPPEDCPDSAPDEPPYDGQEFQDPIVEYPHVYQEEMVGIVIVGGHVYEAGQVEGLDGKYIFGDWTADPSREEPAGRLLAASDSDGGGAEPMDGDASGNETAAMNESAGGNETAAMNESADGNETAAGNETATDAAGGGEEQVVPRDELWEMEELQVAGTEDGSFPYFVRMFGQDDDGNVYVLANQEGTPTGDTGAVMQIVPPGEGDSLSMPEGGDEAAPEEQETDENATDDTQDEPIGEGNETADNETANNETEMNDTATTDNVTDDNATD
;
A
#
# COMPACT_ATOMS: atom_id res chain seq x y z
N MET A 1 23.18 64.86 3.72
CA MET A 1 21.72 64.84 3.72
C MET A 1 21.34 63.39 4.00
N SER A 2 21.51 62.88 5.22
CA SER A 2 21.21 63.44 6.57
C SER A 2 19.71 63.28 6.88
N ASP A 3 19.28 62.61 7.96
CA ASP A 3 20.02 62.02 9.10
C ASP A 3 19.35 60.74 9.67
N HIS A 4 20.10 59.99 10.49
CA HIS A 4 19.67 59.03 11.53
C HIS A 4 19.65 59.78 12.92
N PRO A 5 19.30 59.22 14.11
CA PRO A 5 19.20 57.79 14.51
C PRO A 5 18.08 57.43 15.56
N ASP A 6 18.08 56.18 16.06
CA ASP A 6 17.85 55.70 17.47
C ASP A 6 16.57 56.07 18.29
N GLU A 7 16.18 55.44 19.42
CA GLU A 7 16.76 54.40 20.31
C GLU A 7 15.74 53.30 20.75
N ARG A 8 16.24 52.06 20.87
CA ARG A 8 16.05 51.03 21.93
C ARG A 8 14.90 51.09 22.95
N SER A 9 14.38 49.90 23.32
CA SER A 9 14.41 49.39 24.72
C SER A 9 14.10 47.88 24.85
N THR A 10 15.02 47.14 25.46
CA THR A 10 14.77 45.89 26.25
C THR A 10 15.17 46.20 27.71
N PRO A 11 14.84 45.40 28.76
CA PRO A 11 15.62 44.16 29.02
C PRO A 11 15.00 43.08 29.97
N VAL A 12 15.78 42.00 30.18
CA VAL A 12 15.78 41.03 31.31
C VAL A 12 14.67 39.96 31.39
N SER A 13 15.15 38.72 31.59
CA SER A 13 14.48 37.46 31.96
C SER A 13 14.41 37.22 33.47
N GLU A 14 13.40 36.51 33.95
CA GLU A 14 13.48 35.69 35.19
C GLU A 14 12.79 34.33 34.96
N SER A 15 13.28 33.28 35.63
CA SER A 15 12.86 31.89 35.50
C SER A 15 12.09 31.40 36.73
N SER A 16 11.04 30.60 36.56
CA SER A 16 10.45 29.81 37.66
C SER A 16 9.62 28.60 37.20
N ASP A 17 10.17 27.43 37.43
CA ASP A 17 9.60 26.12 37.80
C ASP A 17 8.07 25.89 37.80
N ASN A 18 7.70 24.69 37.32
CA ASN A 18 6.62 23.80 37.82
C ASN A 18 5.18 24.33 38.00
N TYR A 19 4.29 23.90 37.10
CA TYR A 19 2.89 23.56 37.42
C TYR A 19 2.54 22.17 36.82
N PRO A 20 1.51 21.45 37.32
CA PRO A 20 1.69 20.02 37.60
C PRO A 20 0.66 19.08 36.97
N SER A 21 0.92 17.77 37.10
CA SER A 21 -0.10 16.72 36.92
C SER A 21 -1.33 16.98 37.79
N ALA A 22 -2.50 17.02 37.16
CA ALA A 22 -3.76 17.39 37.82
C ALA A 22 -5.00 16.80 37.12
N SER A 23 -5.19 15.48 37.24
CA SER A 23 -6.43 14.81 36.86
C SER A 23 -7.67 15.54 37.41
N ARG A 24 -8.65 15.83 36.55
CA ARG A 24 -9.89 16.53 36.89
C ARG A 24 -11.10 16.06 36.06
N ARG A 25 -11.64 14.89 36.41
CA ARG A 25 -13.05 14.55 36.10
C ARG A 25 -13.95 15.74 36.47
N ARG A 26 -14.68 16.30 35.50
CA ARG A 26 -15.71 17.32 35.72
C ARG A 26 -17.08 16.65 35.73
N VAL A 27 -17.71 16.58 36.90
CA VAL A 27 -19.11 16.15 37.01
C VAL A 27 -20.01 17.30 36.56
N LEU A 28 -20.72 17.12 35.44
CA LEU A 28 -21.77 18.04 34.99
C LEU A 28 -22.95 18.08 35.97
N GLN A 29 -23.66 19.22 36.03
CA GLN A 29 -24.83 19.39 36.90
C GLN A 29 -26.04 19.87 36.10
N ALA A 30 -26.97 18.95 35.81
CA ALA A 30 -28.23 19.25 35.15
C ALA A 30 -29.06 20.31 35.90
N ALA A 31 -29.56 21.31 35.16
CA ALA A 31 -30.18 22.51 35.71
C ALA A 31 -31.71 22.58 35.47
N ALA A 32 -32.48 21.73 36.17
CA ALA A 32 -33.92 21.61 35.98
C ALA A 32 -34.72 22.92 36.23
N ALA A 33 -35.36 23.45 35.18
CA ALA A 33 -36.13 24.70 35.21
C ALA A 33 -37.64 24.47 35.49
N ALA A 34 -38.07 24.66 36.73
CA ALA A 34 -39.45 24.33 37.15
C ALA A 34 -40.54 25.37 36.76
N GLY A 35 -41.30 25.09 35.70
CA GLY A 35 -42.51 25.83 35.31
C GLY A 35 -43.82 25.16 35.77
N GLY A 36 -44.43 25.64 36.87
CA GLY A 36 -45.56 24.95 37.51
C GLY A 36 -46.96 25.21 36.90
N VAL A 37 -47.77 24.14 36.75
CA VAL A 37 -49.19 24.19 36.31
C VAL A 37 -50.14 23.68 37.39
N VAL A 38 -51.36 24.25 37.45
CA VAL A 38 -52.42 23.85 38.40
C VAL A 38 -53.19 22.63 37.86
N GLY A 39 -53.03 21.48 38.50
CA GLY A 39 -53.58 20.21 38.00
C GLY A 39 -55.08 19.98 38.23
N LEU A 40 -55.65 19.05 37.45
CA LEU A 40 -56.97 18.44 37.68
C LEU A 40 -57.09 17.05 37.02
N SER A 41 -56.99 15.99 37.84
CA SER A 41 -57.63 14.67 37.66
C SER A 41 -57.49 13.90 36.33
N GLY A 42 -56.40 13.12 36.23
CA GLY A 42 -56.53 11.66 36.26
C GLY A 42 -56.82 10.89 34.95
N ILE A 43 -55.79 10.74 34.13
CA ILE A 43 -55.44 9.46 33.48
C ILE A 43 -54.00 9.13 33.96
N GLY A 44 -53.65 7.86 34.07
CA GLY A 44 -52.25 7.48 34.26
C GLY A 44 -51.53 7.54 32.90
N ALA A 45 -50.73 8.58 32.68
CA ALA A 45 -49.71 8.54 31.65
C ALA A 45 -48.52 7.72 32.15
N ALA A 46 -47.86 6.99 31.26
CA ALA A 46 -46.47 6.63 31.49
C ALA A 46 -45.64 7.93 31.51
N GLN A 47 -44.56 7.93 32.27
CA GLN A 47 -43.40 8.72 31.86
C GLN A 47 -42.73 7.89 30.77
N PHE A 48 -42.55 8.49 29.60
CA PHE A 48 -41.43 8.14 28.75
C PHE A 48 -40.26 8.92 29.35
N ASP A 49 -39.24 8.21 29.82
CA ASP A 49 -37.99 8.83 30.23
C ASP A 49 -37.08 8.75 28.98
N THR A 50 -36.76 9.89 28.37
CA THR A 50 -35.85 9.98 27.21
C THR A 50 -34.49 9.41 27.59
N GLN A 51 -33.89 8.60 26.71
CA GLN A 51 -32.54 8.07 26.91
C GLN A 51 -31.52 8.95 26.17
N THR A 52 -30.45 9.36 26.85
CA THR A 52 -29.40 10.22 26.27
C THR A 52 -28.23 9.36 25.82
N ILE A 53 -27.70 9.66 24.64
CA ILE A 53 -26.46 9.11 24.07
C ILE A 53 -25.51 10.29 23.89
N GLU A 54 -24.24 10.14 24.27
CA GLU A 54 -23.20 11.17 24.08
C GLU A 54 -22.07 10.59 23.23
N LEU A 55 -21.66 11.32 22.18
CA LEU A 55 -20.60 10.97 21.22
C LEU A 55 -19.58 12.11 21.05
N GLY A 56 -18.42 11.80 20.49
CA GLY A 56 -17.48 12.74 19.87
C GLY A 56 -17.48 12.56 18.35
N ALA A 57 -17.19 13.64 17.62
CA ALA A 57 -17.04 13.66 16.17
C ALA A 57 -15.61 14.07 15.79
N GLU A 58 -14.89 13.16 15.14
CA GLU A 58 -13.55 13.35 14.59
C GLU A 58 -13.44 12.62 13.24
N THR A 59 -12.59 13.08 12.31
CA THR A 59 -12.45 12.48 10.97
C THR A 59 -12.09 11.00 10.96
N SER A 60 -11.52 10.48 12.05
CA SER A 60 -11.24 9.07 12.32
C SER A 60 -12.48 8.23 12.64
N GLY A 61 -13.55 8.82 13.16
CA GLY A 61 -14.77 8.08 13.52
C GLY A 61 -15.69 8.77 14.53
N TRP A 62 -16.81 8.14 14.84
CA TRP A 62 -17.69 8.55 15.95
C TRP A 62 -17.20 7.94 17.26
N GLN A 63 -16.60 8.75 18.13
CA GLN A 63 -16.11 8.28 19.42
C GLN A 63 -17.25 8.16 20.44
N GLY A 64 -17.46 6.99 21.01
CA GLY A 64 -18.51 6.76 21.99
C GLY A 64 -18.15 7.27 23.40
N VAL A 65 -19.07 8.01 24.04
CA VAL A 65 -18.81 8.67 25.34
C VAL A 65 -19.80 8.27 26.44
N SER A 66 -21.07 8.01 26.09
CA SER A 66 -22.14 7.70 27.04
C SER A 66 -23.31 7.03 26.31
N PRO A 67 -23.93 5.96 26.84
CA PRO A 67 -23.73 5.33 28.15
C PRO A 67 -22.38 4.58 28.29
N ASP A 68 -22.06 4.14 29.52
CA ASP A 68 -20.91 3.26 29.88
C ASP A 68 -20.76 1.98 29.02
N ALA A 69 -21.70 1.68 28.12
CA ALA A 69 -21.75 0.49 27.26
C ALA A 69 -21.34 0.74 25.80
N ILE A 70 -21.04 2.00 25.44
CA ILE A 70 -20.40 2.40 24.17
C ILE A 70 -19.16 3.28 24.41
N ALA A 71 -18.70 3.36 25.66
CA ALA A 71 -17.70 4.35 26.04
C ALA A 71 -16.29 3.87 25.66
N ASP A 72 -15.52 4.77 25.04
CA ASP A 72 -14.19 4.50 24.48
C ASP A 72 -14.21 3.52 23.26
N GLU A 73 -15.35 3.39 22.56
CA GLU A 73 -15.51 2.63 21.30
C GLU A 73 -15.59 3.59 20.09
N THR A 74 -14.91 3.26 18.98
CA THR A 74 -15.07 3.95 17.69
C THR A 74 -16.25 3.37 16.91
N ASN A 75 -17.11 4.23 16.33
CA ASN A 75 -18.29 3.85 15.54
C ASN A 75 -19.27 2.85 16.22
N PRO A 76 -19.64 3.05 17.50
CA PRO A 76 -20.37 2.05 18.29
C PRO A 76 -21.79 1.77 17.82
N THR A 77 -22.17 0.49 17.74
CA THR A 77 -23.56 0.05 17.48
C THR A 77 -24.53 0.63 18.52
N LEU A 78 -25.49 1.43 18.08
CA LEU A 78 -26.48 2.05 18.95
C LEU A 78 -27.63 1.05 19.24
N GLU A 79 -27.56 0.37 20.38
CA GLU A 79 -28.62 -0.50 20.90
C GLU A 79 -29.84 0.30 21.41
N LEU A 80 -30.90 0.38 20.60
CA LEU A 80 -32.12 1.14 20.87
C LEU A 80 -33.33 0.22 21.20
N GLU A 81 -34.36 0.74 21.86
CA GLU A 81 -35.67 0.08 22.04
C GLU A 81 -36.74 0.73 21.14
N GLU A 82 -37.38 -0.04 20.26
CA GLU A 82 -38.42 0.48 19.33
C GLU A 82 -39.56 1.21 20.07
N GLY A 83 -39.88 2.44 19.62
CA GLY A 83 -40.88 3.31 20.22
C GLY A 83 -40.42 4.05 21.48
N THR A 84 -39.11 4.02 21.79
CA THR A 84 -38.49 4.86 22.82
C THR A 84 -37.87 6.11 22.18
N THR A 85 -37.98 7.25 22.87
CA THR A 85 -37.37 8.52 22.45
C THR A 85 -35.93 8.60 22.95
N TYR A 86 -35.01 8.92 22.04
CA TYR A 86 -33.58 9.11 22.31
C TYR A 86 -33.16 10.57 22.06
N GLU A 87 -32.11 10.99 22.76
CA GLU A 87 -31.45 12.28 22.62
C GLU A 87 -29.95 12.02 22.38
N VAL A 88 -29.52 11.95 21.12
CA VAL A 88 -28.09 11.86 20.76
C VAL A 88 -27.50 13.26 20.80
N THR A 89 -26.47 13.47 21.62
CA THR A 89 -25.67 14.70 21.67
C THR A 89 -24.24 14.38 21.29
N TRP A 90 -23.62 15.22 20.45
CA TRP A 90 -22.24 15.01 20.02
C TRP A 90 -21.41 16.29 20.08
N GLU A 91 -20.10 16.16 20.40
CA GLU A 91 -19.11 17.25 20.45
C GLU A 91 -18.12 17.14 19.28
N ASN A 92 -17.88 18.23 18.55
CA ASN A 92 -16.88 18.29 17.49
C ASN A 92 -15.47 18.33 18.13
N LEU A 93 -14.65 17.28 17.93
CA LEU A 93 -13.38 17.09 18.64
C LEU A 93 -12.16 17.65 17.88
N ASP A 94 -12.21 17.71 16.55
CA ASP A 94 -11.09 18.05 15.66
C ASP A 94 -11.16 19.48 15.08
N GLY A 95 -12.37 20.02 14.87
CA GLY A 95 -12.63 21.26 14.15
C GLY A 95 -13.01 21.08 12.67
N ALA A 96 -13.13 19.85 12.18
CA ALA A 96 -13.56 19.54 10.82
C ALA A 96 -15.07 19.72 10.62
N ALA A 97 -15.55 19.55 9.39
CA ALA A 97 -16.97 19.74 9.06
C ALA A 97 -17.77 18.46 9.35
N HIS A 98 -18.58 18.47 10.42
CA HIS A 98 -19.32 17.29 10.88
C HIS A 98 -20.83 17.53 10.97
N ASN A 99 -21.62 16.48 10.74
CA ASN A 99 -23.04 16.37 11.12
C ASN A 99 -23.39 14.91 11.44
N PHE A 100 -24.49 14.67 12.14
CA PHE A 100 -25.01 13.34 12.43
C PHE A 100 -26.28 13.09 11.61
N VAL A 101 -26.31 12.01 10.84
CA VAL A 101 -27.44 11.57 10.00
C VAL A 101 -27.83 10.15 10.38
N ILE A 102 -29.14 9.85 10.43
CA ILE A 102 -29.70 8.51 10.61
C ILE A 102 -30.39 8.09 9.31
N VAL A 103 -30.14 6.86 8.86
CA VAL A 103 -30.77 6.27 7.66
C VAL A 103 -31.48 4.95 7.95
N ASP A 104 -32.34 4.53 7.03
CA ASP A 104 -32.85 3.16 6.96
C ASP A 104 -31.92 2.20 6.20
N SER A 105 -32.29 0.92 6.16
CA SER A 105 -31.56 -0.13 5.46
C SER A 105 -31.63 -0.06 3.93
N GLU A 106 -32.37 0.90 3.35
CA GLU A 106 -32.31 1.23 1.91
C GLU A 106 -31.55 2.55 1.68
N GLY A 107 -30.98 3.15 2.74
CA GLY A 107 -30.21 4.40 2.70
C GLY A 107 -31.06 5.67 2.68
N GLU A 108 -32.39 5.62 2.86
CA GLU A 108 -33.22 6.83 2.93
C GLU A 108 -32.98 7.57 4.25
N GLU A 109 -32.78 8.89 4.17
CA GLU A 109 -32.56 9.75 5.33
C GLU A 109 -33.83 9.86 6.19
N LEU A 110 -33.71 9.46 7.46
CA LEU A 110 -34.79 9.53 8.44
C LEU A 110 -34.73 10.81 9.28
N GLU A 111 -33.55 11.14 9.83
CA GLU A 111 -33.31 12.32 10.68
C GLU A 111 -31.86 12.82 10.53
N ARG A 112 -31.61 14.13 10.72
CA ARG A 112 -30.26 14.73 10.62
C ARG A 112 -30.03 15.97 11.49
N THR A 113 -28.76 16.30 11.76
CA THR A 113 -28.33 17.62 12.27
C THR A 113 -27.85 18.56 11.15
N GLU A 114 -27.64 19.85 11.47
CA GLU A 114 -26.93 20.77 10.58
C GLU A 114 -25.40 20.47 10.63
N LEU A 115 -24.64 20.94 9.63
CA LEU A 115 -23.17 20.87 9.62
C LEU A 115 -22.57 21.94 10.54
N MET A 116 -21.60 21.58 11.39
CA MET A 116 -20.77 22.52 12.17
C MET A 116 -19.28 22.35 11.88
N SER A 117 -18.47 23.32 12.30
CA SER A 117 -16.99 23.29 12.18
C SER A 117 -16.30 24.18 13.24
N GLU A 118 -16.83 24.23 14.47
CA GLU A 118 -16.16 24.88 15.61
C GLU A 118 -15.82 23.81 16.65
N GLN A 119 -14.51 23.57 16.86
CA GLN A 119 -14.01 22.58 17.82
C GLN A 119 -14.54 22.88 19.24
N GLY A 120 -15.17 21.89 19.86
CA GLY A 120 -15.86 22.01 21.15
C GLY A 120 -17.26 22.63 21.09
N GLU A 121 -17.86 22.82 19.91
CA GLU A 121 -19.30 23.03 19.75
C GLU A 121 -20.04 21.68 19.80
N THR A 122 -21.29 21.70 20.28
CA THR A 122 -22.14 20.51 20.42
C THR A 122 -23.50 20.67 19.74
N GLN A 123 -23.99 19.58 19.14
CA GLN A 123 -25.36 19.48 18.60
C GLN A 123 -26.09 18.30 19.24
N THR A 124 -27.42 18.37 19.19
CA THR A 124 -28.33 17.39 19.80
C THR A 124 -29.49 17.07 18.86
N LEU A 125 -29.79 15.79 18.66
CA LEU A 125 -30.90 15.25 17.88
C LEU A 125 -31.86 14.47 18.81
N GLU A 126 -33.13 14.84 18.84
CA GLU A 126 -34.21 14.12 19.56
C GLU A 126 -35.05 13.34 18.54
N PHE A 127 -35.10 12.01 18.64
CA PHE A 127 -35.84 11.13 17.73
C PHE A 127 -36.55 9.98 18.46
N GLU A 128 -37.53 9.34 17.83
CA GLU A 128 -38.21 8.13 18.32
C GLU A 128 -37.70 6.93 17.51
N ALA A 129 -37.10 5.93 18.16
CA ALA A 129 -36.50 4.79 17.46
C ALA A 129 -37.56 3.95 16.74
N THR A 130 -37.42 3.73 15.43
CA THR A 130 -38.33 2.91 14.62
C THR A 130 -37.62 1.69 14.05
N SER A 131 -38.38 0.64 13.71
CA SER A 131 -37.90 -0.53 12.96
C SER A 131 -37.55 -0.25 11.49
N GLU A 132 -37.41 1.02 11.13
CA GLU A 132 -36.86 1.49 9.84
C GLU A 132 -35.39 1.94 10.03
N MET A 133 -34.98 2.43 11.20
CA MET A 133 -33.60 2.88 11.46
C MET A 133 -32.60 1.72 11.46
N ALA A 134 -31.51 1.86 10.70
CA ALA A 134 -30.48 0.81 10.55
C ALA A 134 -29.03 1.30 10.76
N GLU A 135 -28.71 2.54 10.38
CA GLU A 135 -27.36 3.10 10.51
C GLU A 135 -27.38 4.59 10.87
N TYR A 136 -26.22 5.10 11.27
CA TYR A 136 -25.92 6.53 11.34
C TYR A 136 -24.53 6.86 10.76
N TYR A 137 -24.36 8.06 10.18
CA TYR A 137 -23.07 8.50 9.64
C TYR A 137 -22.86 10.03 9.66
N CYS A 138 -21.63 10.45 9.32
CA CYS A 138 -21.25 11.83 9.01
C CYS A 138 -21.19 12.07 7.49
N GLU A 139 -21.82 13.12 6.96
CA GLU A 139 -21.90 13.30 5.48
C GLU A 139 -20.56 13.55 4.79
N PRO A 140 -19.63 14.36 5.32
CA PRO A 140 -18.35 14.62 4.64
C PRO A 140 -17.33 13.49 4.80
N HIS A 141 -17.55 12.53 5.71
CA HIS A 141 -16.59 11.51 6.12
C HIS A 141 -17.23 10.11 6.19
N ARG A 142 -18.06 9.75 5.21
CA ARG A 142 -18.90 8.53 5.22
C ARG A 142 -18.15 7.20 5.27
N ALA A 143 -16.88 7.18 4.89
CA ALA A 143 -16.02 6.00 4.93
C ALA A 143 -15.57 5.67 6.36
N THR A 144 -15.18 6.68 7.14
CA THR A 144 -14.61 6.52 8.48
C THR A 144 -15.61 6.77 9.61
N MET A 145 -16.65 7.56 9.39
CA MET A 145 -17.62 7.98 10.41
C MET A 145 -19.01 7.40 10.18
N ARG A 146 -19.16 6.07 10.29
CA ARG A 146 -20.43 5.34 10.17
C ARG A 146 -20.54 4.26 11.26
N GLY A 147 -21.71 4.09 11.87
CA GLY A 147 -22.00 3.00 12.81
C GLY A 147 -23.43 2.47 12.69
N GLU A 148 -23.69 1.29 13.26
CA GLU A 148 -24.97 0.60 13.19
C GLU A 148 -26.02 1.10 14.19
N ILE A 149 -27.29 0.77 13.95
CA ILE A 149 -28.41 0.91 14.90
C ILE A 149 -29.11 -0.45 15.06
N SER A 150 -29.01 -1.01 16.27
CA SER A 150 -29.65 -2.29 16.65
C SER A 150 -30.92 -2.05 17.47
N LEU A 151 -31.89 -2.97 17.42
CA LEU A 151 -33.19 -2.84 18.09
C LEU A 151 -33.48 -4.00 19.06
N GLY A 152 -33.24 -3.75 20.35
CA GLY A 152 -33.36 -4.71 21.45
C GLY A 152 -34.81 -5.17 21.72
N GLY A 153 -35.22 -6.29 21.11
CA GLY A 153 -36.61 -6.79 21.16
C GLY A 153 -36.78 -8.31 21.33
N GLY A 154 -36.20 -8.92 22.36
CA GLY A 154 -36.11 -10.39 22.47
C GLY A 154 -37.38 -11.16 22.88
N ASP A 155 -37.69 -12.25 22.15
CA ASP A 155 -38.07 -13.57 22.72
C ASP A 155 -37.95 -14.70 21.66
N GLU A 156 -37.53 -15.90 22.05
CA GLU A 156 -37.23 -17.05 21.14
C GLU A 156 -38.48 -17.57 20.38
N ALA A 157 -38.43 -17.68 19.03
CA ALA A 157 -39.61 -18.13 18.25
C ALA A 157 -39.40 -19.02 16.99
N GLY A 158 -38.28 -19.76 16.86
CA GLY A 158 -38.29 -21.07 16.20
C GLY A 158 -37.47 -21.28 14.91
N GLU A 159 -36.96 -22.50 14.77
CA GLU A 159 -36.27 -23.03 13.59
C GLU A 159 -37.23 -23.18 12.39
N GLU A 160 -37.21 -22.26 11.43
CA GLU A 160 -37.46 -22.60 10.01
C GLU A 160 -36.23 -22.22 9.19
N SER A 161 -35.47 -23.24 8.80
CA SER A 161 -34.27 -23.09 7.95
C SER A 161 -34.67 -22.60 6.56
N GLY A 162 -34.37 -21.34 6.27
CA GLY A 162 -34.21 -20.81 4.92
C GLY A 162 -32.76 -20.40 4.75
N ASP A 163 -32.04 -21.06 3.84
CA ASP A 163 -30.65 -20.73 3.57
C ASP A 163 -30.60 -19.33 2.93
N GLY A 164 -29.89 -18.42 3.59
CA GLY A 164 -29.78 -17.00 3.26
C GLY A 164 -28.52 -16.40 3.87
N GLN A 165 -27.42 -17.15 3.79
CA GLN A 165 -26.09 -16.58 3.95
C GLN A 165 -25.82 -15.73 2.69
N SER A 166 -25.22 -14.56 2.86
CA SER A 166 -24.46 -13.87 1.80
C SER A 166 -23.50 -14.89 1.17
N GLN A 167 -23.41 -14.91 -0.16
CA GLN A 167 -22.48 -15.83 -0.82
C GLN A 167 -21.13 -15.12 -0.96
N ALA A 168 -20.14 -15.59 -0.18
CA ALA A 168 -18.77 -15.09 -0.26
C ALA A 168 -18.28 -15.04 -1.72
N PHE A 169 -17.58 -13.95 -2.06
CA PHE A 169 -17.14 -13.68 -3.43
C PHE A 169 -16.12 -14.71 -3.93
N PHE A 170 -15.17 -15.10 -3.06
CA PHE A 170 -14.28 -16.22 -3.32
C PHE A 170 -14.94 -17.55 -2.91
N GLN A 171 -14.69 -18.60 -3.70
CA GLN A 171 -15.08 -19.96 -3.32
C GLN A 171 -13.98 -20.57 -2.45
N SER A 172 -14.35 -21.23 -1.35
CA SER A 172 -13.43 -22.01 -0.50
C SER A 172 -12.71 -23.08 -1.36
N GLY A 173 -11.40 -22.94 -1.47
CA GLY A 173 -10.55 -23.63 -2.45
C GLY A 173 -9.74 -24.79 -1.88
N THR A 174 -8.51 -24.93 -2.40
CA THR A 174 -7.57 -25.99 -2.01
C THR A 174 -7.12 -25.85 -0.56
N GLU A 175 -7.16 -26.94 0.20
CA GLU A 175 -6.63 -27.01 1.58
C GLU A 175 -5.10 -27.11 1.53
N ILE A 176 -4.40 -26.10 2.05
CA ILE A 176 -2.94 -25.97 2.02
C ILE A 176 -2.35 -26.07 3.42
N GLY A 177 -1.07 -26.41 3.53
CA GLY A 177 -0.26 -26.16 4.72
C GLY A 177 0.64 -24.95 4.46
N VAL A 178 0.96 -24.21 5.51
CA VAL A 178 1.96 -23.14 5.47
C VAL A 178 3.03 -23.48 6.49
N ARG A 179 4.31 -23.52 6.09
CA ARG A 179 5.44 -23.90 6.94
C ARG A 179 6.45 -22.78 7.07
N THR A 180 6.77 -22.37 8.29
CA THR A 180 7.71 -21.27 8.52
C THR A 180 9.15 -21.71 8.21
N ILE A 181 9.86 -20.91 7.40
CA ILE A 181 11.24 -21.15 6.97
C ILE A 181 12.19 -20.18 7.67
N ALA A 182 11.77 -18.92 7.85
CA ALA A 182 12.46 -17.91 8.64
C ALA A 182 11.48 -16.97 9.35
N GLU A 183 11.93 -16.40 10.47
CA GLU A 183 11.30 -15.37 11.31
C GLU A 183 12.41 -14.41 11.76
N GLY A 184 12.05 -13.20 12.20
CA GLY A 184 13.01 -12.20 12.70
C GLY A 184 13.50 -11.21 11.65
N MET A 185 12.76 -11.07 10.55
CA MET A 185 12.79 -9.90 9.66
C MET A 185 11.82 -8.84 10.20
N THR A 186 11.78 -7.65 9.60
CA THR A 186 10.83 -6.58 9.99
C THR A 186 9.54 -6.66 9.17
N ALA A 187 9.66 -6.40 7.87
CA ALA A 187 8.56 -6.40 6.91
C ALA A 187 9.12 -6.83 5.54
N PRO A 188 9.24 -8.14 5.27
CA PRO A 188 9.85 -8.65 4.04
C PRO A 188 9.06 -8.20 2.81
N THR A 189 9.76 -7.70 1.79
CA THR A 189 9.20 -7.06 0.59
C THR A 189 9.33 -7.91 -0.66
N ASP A 190 10.46 -8.60 -0.85
CA ASP A 190 10.71 -9.43 -2.05
C ASP A 190 11.67 -10.60 -1.74
N MET A 191 11.63 -11.66 -2.55
CA MET A 191 12.45 -12.86 -2.36
C MET A 191 12.93 -13.47 -3.69
N ALA A 192 14.26 -13.59 -3.82
CA ALA A 192 14.92 -14.21 -4.97
C ALA A 192 15.84 -15.38 -4.59
N VAL A 193 16.10 -16.25 -5.58
CA VAL A 193 17.05 -17.37 -5.51
C VAL A 193 18.21 -17.16 -6.47
N ALA A 194 19.38 -17.71 -6.16
CA ALA A 194 20.63 -17.41 -6.89
C ALA A 194 21.49 -18.63 -7.28
N ASP A 195 21.19 -19.82 -6.75
CA ASP A 195 21.93 -21.08 -7.00
C ASP A 195 21.16 -22.31 -6.47
N GLU A 196 20.69 -23.18 -7.38
CA GLU A 196 20.05 -24.48 -7.09
C GLU A 196 20.82 -25.32 -6.05
N GLU A 197 22.16 -25.34 -6.06
CA GLU A 197 22.95 -26.30 -5.27
C GLU A 197 23.04 -25.96 -3.77
N GLN A 198 22.44 -24.85 -3.30
CA GLN A 198 22.76 -24.28 -1.97
C GLN A 198 21.59 -24.06 -0.98
N ASN A 199 20.32 -24.30 -1.33
CA ASN A 199 19.15 -24.06 -0.47
C ASN A 199 19.19 -22.66 0.20
N ARG A 200 19.41 -21.61 -0.61
CA ARG A 200 19.76 -20.28 -0.12
C ARG A 200 18.91 -19.20 -0.77
N TYR A 201 17.91 -18.74 -0.02
CA TYR A 201 16.97 -17.71 -0.43
C TYR A 201 17.45 -16.35 0.08
N PHE A 202 17.23 -15.30 -0.70
CA PHE A 202 17.54 -13.93 -0.35
C PHE A 202 16.25 -13.15 -0.18
N VAL A 203 16.13 -12.39 0.89
CA VAL A 203 14.87 -11.74 1.28
C VAL A 203 15.15 -10.26 1.53
N ALA A 204 14.57 -9.40 0.71
CA ALA A 204 14.55 -7.96 0.95
C ALA A 204 13.64 -7.66 2.15
N ASP A 205 14.13 -6.82 3.06
CA ASP A 205 13.39 -6.31 4.23
C ASP A 205 13.18 -4.82 4.05
N GLN A 206 11.97 -4.31 4.31
CA GLN A 206 11.62 -2.91 4.02
C GLN A 206 12.58 -1.90 4.67
N THR A 207 13.21 -2.26 5.79
CA THR A 207 14.17 -1.45 6.56
C THR A 207 15.53 -1.24 5.89
N GLY A 208 15.88 -2.00 4.84
CA GLY A 208 17.11 -1.83 4.05
C GLY A 208 18.11 -2.98 4.10
N GLU A 209 17.83 -4.02 4.89
CA GLU A 209 18.61 -5.26 4.94
C GLU A 209 18.17 -6.26 3.86
N LEU A 210 19.13 -6.82 3.14
CA LEU A 210 18.94 -7.98 2.27
C LEU A 210 19.43 -9.23 3.01
N TRP A 211 18.50 -9.99 3.59
CA TRP A 211 18.80 -11.16 4.41
C TRP A 211 19.13 -12.41 3.59
N VAL A 212 19.71 -13.40 4.27
CA VAL A 212 19.93 -14.75 3.73
C VAL A 212 19.24 -15.79 4.61
N VAL A 213 18.39 -16.61 4.01
CA VAL A 213 17.70 -17.74 4.64
C VAL A 213 18.27 -19.05 4.11
N THR A 214 18.44 -20.04 4.99
CA THR A 214 19.07 -21.35 4.68
C THR A 214 18.40 -22.51 5.43
N ASP A 215 18.81 -23.75 5.13
CA ASP A 215 18.47 -24.97 5.90
C ASP A 215 18.72 -24.84 7.43
N ASP A 216 19.65 -23.98 7.87
CA ASP A 216 19.96 -23.73 9.29
C ASP A 216 19.17 -22.51 9.87
N GLY A 217 18.39 -21.80 9.05
CA GLY A 217 17.59 -20.61 9.39
C GLY A 217 18.06 -19.31 8.71
N LEU A 218 17.54 -18.18 9.21
CA LEU A 218 18.02 -16.81 8.93
C LEU A 218 19.48 -16.65 9.43
N GLN A 219 20.32 -15.91 8.70
CA GLN A 219 21.71 -15.64 9.10
C GLN A 219 21.84 -14.45 10.06
N ASP A 220 22.80 -14.50 10.98
CA ASP A 220 23.09 -13.44 11.99
C ASP A 220 23.50 -12.08 11.36
N GLU A 221 23.89 -12.07 10.09
CA GLU A 221 24.47 -10.93 9.36
C GLU A 221 23.86 -10.90 7.92
N PRO A 222 23.38 -9.75 7.41
CA PRO A 222 22.76 -9.67 6.08
C PRO A 222 23.78 -9.78 4.94
N PHE A 223 23.28 -10.06 3.73
CA PHE A 223 24.08 -10.12 2.50
C PHE A 223 24.48 -8.72 2.02
N LEU A 224 23.55 -7.77 2.08
CA LEU A 224 23.73 -6.36 1.79
C LEU A 224 22.89 -5.54 2.79
N ASP A 225 23.32 -4.31 3.08
CA ASP A 225 22.63 -3.32 3.89
C ASP A 225 22.72 -2.00 3.12
N VAL A 226 21.57 -1.42 2.78
CA VAL A 226 21.44 -0.12 2.08
C VAL A 226 20.70 0.92 2.93
N SER A 227 20.45 0.64 4.22
CA SER A 227 19.70 1.52 5.13
C SER A 227 20.32 2.93 5.28
N ASP A 228 21.63 3.08 5.03
CA ASP A 228 22.33 4.38 5.06
C ASP A 228 22.18 5.22 3.78
N ARG A 229 21.52 4.68 2.75
CA ARG A 229 21.19 5.33 1.46
C ARG A 229 19.70 5.65 1.32
N MET A 230 18.87 5.14 2.23
CA MET A 230 17.41 5.20 2.13
C MET A 230 16.80 6.45 2.77
N VAL A 231 15.56 6.74 2.39
CA VAL A 231 14.69 7.72 3.05
C VAL A 231 14.31 7.26 4.48
N GLU A 232 14.07 8.20 5.40
CA GLU A 232 13.71 7.88 6.79
C GLU A 232 12.23 7.42 6.85
N LEU A 233 12.02 6.11 6.96
CA LEU A 233 10.69 5.48 6.98
C LEU A 233 9.82 5.99 8.14
N GLY A 234 8.50 6.05 7.92
CA GLY A 234 7.56 6.66 8.86
C GLY A 234 7.71 8.18 8.99
N THR A 235 8.48 8.82 8.11
CA THR A 235 8.56 10.28 8.00
C THR A 235 8.12 10.76 6.62
N PHE A 236 7.15 11.65 6.59
CA PHE A 236 6.48 12.09 5.36
C PHE A 236 6.66 13.61 5.21
N GLU A 237 7.14 14.04 4.04
CA GLU A 237 7.25 15.45 3.65
C GLU A 237 6.35 15.73 2.43
N GLY A 238 6.03 17.01 2.20
CA GLY A 238 5.08 17.47 1.19
C GLY A 238 3.84 18.16 1.81
N ASP A 239 3.01 18.80 0.98
CA ASP A 239 1.75 19.44 1.43
C ASP A 239 0.61 18.41 1.67
N TYR A 240 0.84 17.14 1.33
CA TYR A 240 -0.08 15.99 1.42
C TYR A 240 0.23 15.02 2.58
N ALA A 241 1.36 15.20 3.28
CA ALA A 241 1.80 14.29 4.35
C ALA A 241 0.87 14.34 5.58
N ASP A 242 0.22 13.22 5.92
CA ASP A 242 -0.59 13.11 7.14
C ASP A 242 0.31 12.79 8.34
N PRO A 243 0.31 13.61 9.42
CA PRO A 243 1.12 13.36 10.61
C PRO A 243 0.64 12.18 11.49
N ASN A 244 -0.44 11.50 11.09
CA ASN A 244 -0.95 10.26 11.69
C ASN A 244 -0.84 9.07 10.70
N GLN A 245 -0.04 9.20 9.64
CA GLN A 245 0.23 8.11 8.71
C GLN A 245 1.24 7.12 9.30
N ASP A 246 0.80 5.89 9.50
CA ASP A 246 1.65 4.78 9.93
C ASP A 246 2.06 3.86 8.76
N TYR A 247 1.29 3.82 7.67
CA TYR A 247 1.59 3.05 6.45
C TYR A 247 2.62 3.76 5.55
N ASP A 248 3.57 3.00 5.01
CA ASP A 248 4.67 3.47 4.15
C ASP A 248 4.93 2.40 3.08
N GLU A 249 4.98 2.76 1.79
CA GLU A 249 5.41 1.84 0.72
C GLU A 249 6.93 1.91 0.51
N ARG A 250 7.60 3.01 0.91
CA ARG A 250 9.03 3.23 0.69
C ARG A 250 9.88 2.23 1.46
N GLY A 251 11.05 1.88 0.94
CA GLY A 251 11.94 0.92 1.60
C GLY A 251 13.05 0.37 0.70
N LEU A 252 13.58 -0.79 1.06
CA LEU A 252 14.15 -1.73 0.10
C LEU A 252 13.03 -2.67 -0.37
N LEU A 253 12.71 -2.64 -1.66
CA LEU A 253 11.43 -3.12 -2.20
C LEU A 253 11.56 -4.29 -3.18
N GLY A 254 12.72 -4.45 -3.81
CA GLY A 254 12.96 -5.53 -4.78
C GLY A 254 14.40 -6.06 -4.76
N ILE A 255 14.57 -7.35 -5.05
CA ILE A 255 15.86 -8.02 -5.24
C ILE A 255 15.76 -8.99 -6.42
N GLU A 256 16.68 -8.89 -7.37
CA GLU A 256 16.80 -9.86 -8.46
C GLU A 256 18.27 -10.17 -8.80
N PHE A 257 18.57 -11.42 -9.14
CA PHE A 257 19.90 -11.89 -9.51
C PHE A 257 20.08 -11.95 -11.03
N HIS A 258 21.27 -11.62 -11.53
CA HIS A 258 21.55 -11.82 -12.96
C HIS A 258 21.43 -13.31 -13.34
N PRO A 259 20.92 -13.67 -14.54
CA PRO A 259 20.88 -15.06 -15.02
C PRO A 259 22.26 -15.74 -15.20
N GLU A 260 23.36 -15.01 -14.93
CA GLU A 260 24.73 -15.51 -14.86
C GLU A 260 25.39 -15.22 -13.50
N PHE A 261 24.63 -15.00 -12.41
CA PHE A 261 25.16 -14.62 -11.09
C PHE A 261 26.27 -15.56 -10.59
N SER A 262 26.14 -16.87 -10.82
CA SER A 262 27.17 -17.84 -10.45
C SER A 262 28.50 -17.70 -11.22
N GLU A 263 28.52 -17.01 -12.37
CA GLU A 263 29.74 -16.65 -13.12
C GLU A 263 30.16 -15.19 -12.94
N ASN A 264 29.21 -14.25 -12.82
CA ASN A 264 29.46 -12.79 -12.85
C ASN A 264 29.23 -12.06 -11.51
N GLY A 265 28.48 -12.65 -10.57
CA GLY A 265 28.18 -12.12 -9.24
C GLY A 265 27.31 -10.86 -9.19
N ARG A 266 26.60 -10.50 -10.27
CA ARG A 266 25.79 -9.28 -10.36
C ARG A 266 24.35 -9.51 -9.89
N PHE A 267 23.85 -8.58 -9.10
CA PHE A 267 22.47 -8.57 -8.60
C PHE A 267 21.95 -7.13 -8.55
N TYR A 268 20.64 -6.98 -8.46
CA TYR A 268 19.93 -5.71 -8.62
C TYR A 268 19.00 -5.52 -7.42
N VAL A 269 18.95 -4.30 -6.89
CA VAL A 269 18.02 -3.93 -5.82
C VAL A 269 17.22 -2.70 -6.24
N HIS A 270 15.98 -2.65 -5.77
CA HIS A 270 15.06 -1.54 -5.97
C HIS A 270 14.74 -0.91 -4.62
N TYR A 271 15.00 0.40 -4.44
CA TYR A 271 14.84 1.04 -3.13
C TYR A 271 14.56 2.55 -3.18
N SER A 272 13.97 3.07 -2.11
CA SER A 272 13.59 4.47 -1.93
C SER A 272 14.72 5.27 -1.27
N ALA A 273 15.43 6.08 -2.05
CA ALA A 273 16.46 7.02 -1.60
C ALA A 273 15.89 8.42 -1.24
N PRO A 274 16.57 9.23 -0.40
CA PRO A 274 16.14 10.59 -0.10
C PRO A 274 16.19 11.52 -1.32
N SER A 275 15.29 12.51 -1.33
CA SER A 275 15.23 13.59 -2.32
C SER A 275 16.59 14.27 -2.55
N ASN A 276 16.95 14.47 -3.82
CA ASN A 276 18.25 14.95 -4.28
C ASN A 276 18.18 16.39 -4.86
N ASP A 277 19.26 16.89 -5.48
CA ASP A 277 19.33 18.26 -6.05
C ASP A 277 18.43 18.46 -7.31
N GLU A 278 17.83 17.39 -7.84
CA GLU A 278 16.95 17.38 -9.02
C GLU A 278 15.47 17.06 -8.68
N THR A 279 15.20 16.55 -7.47
CA THR A 279 13.83 16.35 -6.94
C THR A 279 13.08 17.70 -6.80
N PRO A 280 11.83 17.82 -7.28
CA PRO A 280 11.06 19.06 -7.14
C PRO A 280 10.75 19.44 -5.68
N ASP A 281 10.57 20.76 -5.43
CA ASP A 281 10.19 21.30 -4.11
C ASP A 281 8.86 20.69 -3.64
N GLY A 282 8.91 19.75 -2.69
CA GLY A 282 7.72 19.14 -2.07
C GLY A 282 7.33 17.76 -2.59
N TRP A 283 8.18 17.12 -3.40
CA TRP A 283 8.05 15.70 -3.77
C TRP A 283 8.73 14.80 -2.73
N SER A 284 8.18 13.59 -2.56
CA SER A 284 8.50 12.66 -1.48
C SER A 284 9.94 12.16 -1.46
N HIS A 285 10.42 11.53 -2.55
CA HIS A 285 11.68 10.77 -2.55
C HIS A 285 12.20 10.46 -3.96
N VAL A 286 13.28 9.67 -4.07
CA VAL A 286 13.81 9.12 -5.33
C VAL A 286 13.77 7.60 -5.29
N GLU A 287 13.11 6.95 -6.23
CA GLU A 287 13.12 5.49 -6.40
C GLU A 287 14.29 5.08 -7.29
N VAL A 288 15.09 4.11 -6.83
CA VAL A 288 16.42 3.81 -7.38
C VAL A 288 16.58 2.32 -7.67
N VAL A 289 16.84 1.99 -8.93
CA VAL A 289 17.30 0.66 -9.35
C VAL A 289 18.83 0.67 -9.40
N SER A 290 19.49 -0.10 -8.53
CA SER A 290 20.96 -0.18 -8.45
C SER A 290 21.47 -1.60 -8.72
N GLU A 291 22.51 -1.72 -9.54
CA GLU A 291 23.32 -2.94 -9.66
C GLU A 291 24.39 -2.99 -8.56
N PHE A 292 24.57 -4.17 -7.96
CA PHE A 292 25.63 -4.49 -7.00
C PHE A 292 26.40 -5.76 -7.40
N GLN A 293 27.60 -5.89 -6.86
CA GLN A 293 28.53 -6.99 -7.11
C GLN A 293 28.76 -7.79 -5.82
N ALA A 294 28.54 -9.10 -5.87
CA ALA A 294 28.89 -10.04 -4.82
C ALA A 294 30.41 -10.32 -4.74
N ASN A 295 30.88 -10.74 -3.56
CA ASN A 295 32.29 -11.01 -3.27
C ASN A 295 32.82 -12.31 -3.94
N GLU A 296 34.14 -12.56 -3.87
CA GLU A 296 34.81 -13.70 -4.57
C GLU A 296 34.28 -15.11 -4.20
N ASP A 297 33.51 -15.27 -3.11
CA ASP A 297 32.87 -16.53 -2.72
C ASP A 297 31.34 -16.45 -2.60
N MET A 298 30.72 -15.43 -3.21
CA MET A 298 29.27 -15.19 -3.28
C MET A 298 28.57 -15.23 -1.91
N SER A 299 29.28 -14.84 -0.84
CA SER A 299 28.79 -14.90 0.54
C SER A 299 28.19 -13.58 1.04
N GLN A 300 28.60 -12.45 0.46
CA GLN A 300 28.10 -11.10 0.77
C GLN A 300 28.14 -10.23 -0.50
N GLY A 301 27.24 -9.25 -0.58
CA GLY A 301 27.36 -8.11 -1.48
C GLY A 301 28.49 -7.16 -1.05
N ASP A 302 29.09 -6.44 -2.00
CA ASP A 302 29.99 -5.32 -1.70
C ASP A 302 29.21 -4.00 -1.80
N PRO A 303 28.84 -3.34 -0.69
CA PRO A 303 28.10 -2.08 -0.74
C PRO A 303 28.89 -0.94 -1.42
N GLU A 304 30.21 -1.04 -1.55
CA GLU A 304 31.02 -0.04 -2.27
C GLU A 304 31.07 -0.29 -3.79
N SER A 305 30.35 -1.30 -4.30
CA SER A 305 30.33 -1.70 -5.73
C SER A 305 29.21 -1.07 -6.56
N GLU A 306 28.30 -0.34 -5.91
CA GLU A 306 27.06 0.19 -6.46
C GLU A 306 27.19 0.89 -7.82
N ARG A 307 26.33 0.48 -8.76
CA ARG A 307 26.10 1.11 -10.06
C ARG A 307 24.61 1.36 -10.23
N VAL A 308 24.16 2.56 -9.84
CA VAL A 308 22.82 3.08 -10.14
C VAL A 308 22.53 2.91 -11.63
N LEU A 309 21.38 2.32 -11.96
CA LEU A 309 20.88 2.13 -13.31
C LEU A 309 19.80 3.17 -13.64
N MET A 310 18.85 3.37 -12.74
CA MET A 310 17.71 4.28 -12.90
C MET A 310 17.47 5.08 -11.61
N GLU A 311 17.02 6.33 -11.76
CA GLU A 311 16.56 7.20 -10.67
C GLU A 311 15.24 7.84 -11.11
N PHE A 312 14.14 7.55 -10.42
CA PHE A 312 12.83 8.14 -10.68
C PHE A 312 12.49 9.11 -9.55
N GLN A 313 12.11 10.34 -9.91
CA GLN A 313 11.63 11.30 -8.92
C GLN A 313 10.20 10.91 -8.58
N LYS A 314 9.91 10.58 -7.31
CA LYS A 314 8.59 10.11 -6.90
C LYS A 314 7.83 11.24 -6.20
N PRO A 315 6.66 11.66 -6.75
CA PRO A 315 5.92 12.76 -6.17
C PRO A 315 5.37 12.38 -4.80
N GLN A 316 4.80 11.19 -4.65
CA GLN A 316 4.25 10.70 -3.38
C GLN A 316 5.14 9.60 -2.74
N TYR A 317 4.74 9.08 -1.58
CA TYR A 317 5.46 8.07 -0.78
C TYR A 317 4.98 6.63 -1.08
N ASN A 318 4.31 6.46 -2.22
CA ASN A 318 3.32 5.43 -2.44
C ASN A 318 3.12 5.22 -3.96
N HIS A 319 2.67 4.02 -4.34
CA HIS A 319 2.81 3.43 -5.68
C HIS A 319 4.29 3.24 -6.08
N ASP A 320 5.08 2.67 -5.17
CA ASP A 320 6.53 2.48 -5.31
C ASP A 320 6.91 1.08 -5.84
N ALA A 321 5.92 0.27 -6.25
CA ALA A 321 6.07 -1.07 -6.82
C ALA A 321 7.10 -1.95 -6.06
N GLY A 322 8.28 -2.20 -6.65
CA GLY A 322 9.41 -2.82 -5.95
C GLY A 322 10.01 -4.04 -6.66
N PRO A 323 9.37 -5.22 -6.59
CA PRO A 323 9.91 -6.47 -7.13
C PRO A 323 10.29 -6.38 -8.61
N MET A 324 11.32 -7.11 -9.02
CA MET A 324 11.83 -7.12 -10.41
C MET A 324 11.98 -8.56 -10.91
N ALA A 325 12.03 -8.77 -12.23
CA ALA A 325 12.23 -10.11 -12.79
C ALA A 325 13.08 -10.10 -14.07
N PHE A 326 13.97 -11.09 -14.23
CA PHE A 326 14.56 -11.39 -15.54
C PHE A 326 13.62 -12.20 -16.41
N GLY A 327 13.37 -11.72 -17.63
CA GLY A 327 12.60 -12.45 -18.62
C GLY A 327 13.38 -13.63 -19.21
N PRO A 328 12.68 -14.60 -19.84
CA PRO A 328 13.30 -15.74 -20.53
C PRO A 328 14.09 -15.34 -21.79
N ASP A 329 14.08 -14.06 -22.16
CA ASP A 329 14.93 -13.45 -23.18
C ASP A 329 16.28 -12.92 -22.64
N GLY A 330 16.41 -12.78 -21.32
CA GLY A 330 17.62 -12.32 -20.62
C GLY A 330 17.63 -10.83 -20.28
N TYR A 331 16.51 -10.11 -20.45
CA TYR A 331 16.40 -8.69 -20.07
C TYR A 331 15.76 -8.51 -18.70
N LEU A 332 16.11 -7.42 -18.00
CA LEU A 332 15.53 -7.06 -16.72
C LEU A 332 14.21 -6.32 -16.95
N TYR A 333 13.15 -6.78 -16.29
CA TYR A 333 11.84 -6.14 -16.25
C TYR A 333 11.67 -5.42 -14.92
N VAL A 334 11.32 -4.14 -14.99
CA VAL A 334 11.18 -3.23 -13.82
C VAL A 334 9.77 -2.64 -13.84
N PRO A 335 8.87 -3.06 -12.95
CA PRO A 335 7.59 -2.38 -12.73
C PRO A 335 7.83 -1.03 -12.03
N MET A 336 6.96 -0.06 -12.32
CA MET A 336 7.06 1.31 -11.83
C MET A 336 5.64 1.88 -11.67
N GLY A 337 5.20 2.15 -10.44
CA GLY A 337 3.88 2.75 -10.21
C GLY A 337 3.79 4.19 -10.70
N ASP A 338 2.55 4.69 -10.87
CA ASP A 338 2.20 5.98 -11.47
C ASP A 338 2.75 7.23 -10.74
N GLY A 339 3.34 7.06 -9.55
CA GLY A 339 3.89 8.13 -8.73
C GLY A 339 3.08 8.44 -7.47
N GLY A 340 1.89 7.84 -7.34
CA GLY A 340 1.10 7.82 -6.12
C GLY A 340 0.08 8.94 -5.97
N GLY A 341 -0.62 8.90 -4.83
CA GLY A 341 -1.68 9.82 -4.48
C GLY A 341 -3.03 9.40 -5.06
N ALA A 342 -4.08 9.50 -4.24
CA ALA A 342 -5.39 9.01 -4.63
C ALA A 342 -5.99 9.79 -5.81
N ASN A 343 -6.43 9.05 -6.84
CA ASN A 343 -7.19 9.56 -8.00
C ASN A 343 -6.42 10.52 -8.94
N ASP A 344 -5.10 10.37 -9.06
CA ASP A 344 -4.22 11.05 -10.05
C ASP A 344 -4.31 12.59 -10.14
N ASN A 345 -4.99 13.24 -9.19
CA ASN A 345 -5.22 14.70 -9.17
C ASN A 345 -4.19 15.46 -8.32
N MET A 346 -3.14 14.76 -7.86
CA MET A 346 -2.07 15.32 -7.03
C MET A 346 -0.89 15.83 -7.86
N GLU A 347 -0.03 16.66 -7.27
CA GLU A 347 1.17 17.14 -7.96
C GLU A 347 2.09 15.97 -8.30
N GLY A 348 2.47 15.85 -9.58
CA GLY A 348 3.26 14.73 -10.09
C GLY A 348 2.65 14.04 -11.31
N HIS A 349 1.33 14.12 -11.47
CA HIS A 349 0.61 13.60 -12.65
C HIS A 349 0.61 14.61 -13.80
N VAL A 350 0.62 14.11 -15.04
CA VAL A 350 0.69 14.92 -16.28
C VAL A 350 -0.66 15.02 -17.01
N ASP A 351 -0.86 16.12 -17.75
CA ASP A 351 -1.94 16.26 -18.75
C ASP A 351 -1.82 15.11 -19.78
N ASP A 352 -2.81 14.23 -19.91
CA ASP A 352 -2.79 13.08 -20.83
C ASP A 352 -3.67 13.30 -22.09
N TRP A 353 -4.05 12.22 -22.78
CA TRP A 353 -4.93 12.28 -23.95
C TRP A 353 -6.44 12.22 -23.62
N TYR A 354 -6.82 11.90 -22.39
CA TYR A 354 -8.20 11.58 -22.00
C TYR A 354 -8.86 12.74 -21.25
N ASP A 355 -9.51 13.63 -22.02
CA ASP A 355 -10.42 14.74 -21.62
C ASP A 355 -11.50 14.40 -20.54
N GLY A 356 -11.62 13.13 -20.12
CA GLY A 356 -12.54 12.64 -19.09
C GLY A 356 -11.98 12.63 -17.66
N ASN A 357 -10.65 12.63 -17.49
CA ASN A 357 -9.94 12.73 -16.21
C ASN A 357 -9.12 14.04 -16.17
N GLU A 358 -8.40 14.32 -15.07
CA GLU A 358 -7.53 15.51 -14.95
C GLU A 358 -6.09 15.26 -15.48
N GLY A 359 -5.85 14.11 -16.09
CA GLY A 359 -4.52 13.57 -16.42
C GLY A 359 -4.22 12.32 -15.61
N GLY A 360 -3.00 11.78 -15.74
CA GLY A 360 -2.54 10.57 -15.04
C GLY A 360 -1.34 9.93 -15.74
N ASN A 361 -0.35 9.48 -14.96
CA ASN A 361 0.93 9.07 -15.54
C ASN A 361 0.86 7.73 -16.30
N GLY A 362 -0.01 6.79 -15.91
CA GLY A 362 -0.13 5.47 -16.57
C GLY A 362 -0.49 5.52 -18.05
N GLN A 363 -1.13 6.59 -18.53
CA GLN A 363 -1.42 6.79 -19.96
C GLN A 363 -0.34 7.58 -20.72
N ASP A 364 0.63 8.23 -20.06
CA ASP A 364 1.73 8.91 -20.76
C ASP A 364 2.95 7.99 -20.96
N VAL A 365 3.37 7.88 -22.21
CA VAL A 365 4.61 7.18 -22.60
C VAL A 365 5.65 8.10 -23.25
N SER A 366 5.47 9.43 -23.12
CA SER A 366 6.18 10.44 -23.91
C SER A 366 6.94 11.49 -23.09
N GLU A 367 6.42 11.91 -21.93
CA GLU A 367 7.13 12.80 -20.99
C GLU A 367 7.76 12.02 -19.83
N ASN A 368 7.23 10.85 -19.45
CA ASN A 368 7.68 10.07 -18.30
C ASN A 368 7.60 8.51 -18.47
N LEU A 369 8.01 7.79 -17.41
CA LEU A 369 8.16 6.32 -17.36
C LEU A 369 7.37 5.65 -16.21
N LEU A 370 6.52 6.40 -15.49
CA LEU A 370 5.70 5.90 -14.39
C LEU A 370 4.46 5.15 -14.91
N GLY A 371 3.81 4.36 -14.05
CA GLY A 371 2.61 3.57 -14.40
C GLY A 371 2.88 2.50 -15.47
N SER A 372 4.04 1.85 -15.40
CA SER A 372 4.60 1.04 -16.47
C SER A 372 5.30 -0.24 -16.00
N VAL A 373 5.57 -1.11 -16.97
CA VAL A 373 6.63 -2.12 -16.90
C VAL A 373 7.69 -1.75 -17.93
N LEU A 374 8.91 -1.51 -17.48
CA LEU A 374 10.08 -1.21 -18.30
C LEU A 374 10.86 -2.50 -18.60
N ARG A 375 11.57 -2.55 -19.74
CA ARG A 375 12.43 -3.70 -20.13
C ARG A 375 13.76 -3.23 -20.67
N VAL A 376 14.87 -3.62 -20.02
CA VAL A 376 16.21 -3.08 -20.31
C VAL A 376 17.33 -4.14 -20.38
N ASP A 377 18.33 -3.83 -21.18
CA ASP A 377 19.54 -4.63 -21.37
C ASP A 377 20.64 -4.17 -20.40
N VAL A 378 20.70 -4.80 -19.23
CA VAL A 378 21.73 -4.51 -18.21
C VAL A 378 23.14 -4.97 -18.61
N ASP A 379 23.29 -5.77 -19.67
CA ASP A 379 24.56 -6.30 -20.17
C ASP A 379 25.24 -5.38 -21.21
N GLN A 380 24.53 -4.34 -21.65
CA GLN A 380 25.04 -3.29 -22.53
C GLN A 380 24.98 -1.90 -21.87
N GLU A 381 25.81 -0.96 -22.34
CA GLU A 381 25.75 0.46 -21.96
C GLU A 381 25.24 1.27 -23.17
N GLY A 382 24.29 2.18 -22.96
CA GLY A 382 23.77 3.10 -23.97
C GLY A 382 24.74 4.25 -24.33
N GLU A 383 24.32 5.18 -25.18
CA GLU A 383 25.13 6.40 -25.44
C GLU A 383 25.12 7.37 -24.25
N ASP A 384 23.98 7.50 -23.56
CA ASP A 384 23.78 8.37 -22.39
C ASP A 384 23.07 7.66 -21.20
N ARG A 385 22.88 6.32 -21.26
CA ARG A 385 22.24 5.46 -20.22
C ARG A 385 23.22 4.38 -19.73
N PRO A 386 23.20 3.95 -18.44
CA PRO A 386 24.08 2.90 -17.91
C PRO A 386 23.67 1.47 -18.32
N TYR A 387 22.46 1.32 -18.88
CA TYR A 387 21.92 0.12 -19.52
C TYR A 387 21.68 0.37 -21.02
N GLY A 388 21.46 -0.70 -21.79
CA GLY A 388 21.01 -0.66 -23.18
C GLY A 388 19.50 -0.84 -23.32
N ILE A 389 18.98 -0.53 -24.51
CA ILE A 389 17.57 -0.80 -24.88
C ILE A 389 17.55 -2.00 -25.83
N PRO A 390 16.67 -3.00 -25.62
CA PRO A 390 16.40 -4.06 -26.60
C PRO A 390 15.92 -3.50 -27.95
N GLU A 391 16.43 -4.03 -29.08
CA GLU A 391 16.01 -3.61 -30.45
C GLU A 391 14.53 -3.96 -30.77
N ASP A 392 13.79 -4.60 -29.85
CA ASP A 392 12.42 -5.09 -30.01
C ASP A 392 11.43 -4.63 -28.91
N ASN A 393 11.79 -3.64 -28.07
CA ASN A 393 10.80 -2.91 -27.26
C ASN A 393 9.78 -2.18 -28.19
N PRO A 394 8.52 -2.00 -27.77
CA PRO A 394 7.43 -1.50 -28.63
C PRO A 394 7.66 -0.09 -29.18
N LEU A 395 8.30 0.82 -28.42
CA LEU A 395 8.37 2.25 -28.76
C LEU A 395 9.69 2.71 -29.43
N VAL A 396 10.69 1.84 -29.62
CA VAL A 396 12.04 2.23 -30.11
C VAL A 396 12.06 2.75 -31.57
N ASP A 397 11.04 2.43 -32.37
CA ASP A 397 10.84 2.94 -33.73
C ASP A 397 9.86 4.15 -33.76
N SER A 398 9.43 4.66 -32.60
CA SER A 398 8.56 5.84 -32.44
C SER A 398 9.34 7.16 -32.57
N ASP A 399 8.68 8.21 -33.08
CA ASP A 399 9.21 9.58 -33.04
C ASP A 399 8.84 10.31 -31.71
N GLU A 400 7.95 9.73 -30.88
CA GLU A 400 7.25 10.43 -29.78
C GLU A 400 7.14 9.64 -28.45
N GLY A 401 7.48 8.35 -28.38
CA GLY A 401 7.47 7.55 -27.14
C GLY A 401 8.88 7.27 -26.58
N LEU A 402 8.99 6.93 -25.29
CA LEU A 402 10.25 6.57 -24.64
C LEU A 402 10.61 5.08 -24.83
N ASP A 403 11.90 4.79 -25.04
CA ASP A 403 12.39 3.49 -25.51
C ASP A 403 12.24 2.35 -24.47
N GLU A 404 12.24 2.71 -23.18
CA GLU A 404 12.29 1.81 -22.02
C GLU A 404 10.99 1.03 -21.79
N HIS A 405 9.84 1.61 -22.18
CA HIS A 405 8.50 1.03 -22.00
C HIS A 405 8.37 -0.34 -22.69
N TYR A 406 8.01 -1.37 -21.93
CA TYR A 406 7.54 -2.66 -22.46
C TYR A 406 6.02 -2.72 -22.49
N ALA A 407 5.36 -2.22 -21.46
CA ALA A 407 3.92 -2.06 -21.38
C ALA A 407 3.56 -0.97 -20.35
N TRP A 408 2.36 -0.40 -20.43
CA TRP A 408 1.94 0.75 -19.61
C TRP A 408 0.45 0.69 -19.24
N GLY A 409 -0.09 1.76 -18.66
CA GLY A 409 -1.47 1.79 -18.19
C GLY A 409 -1.68 1.02 -16.89
N PHE A 410 -0.66 1.01 -16.01
CA PHE A 410 -0.74 0.45 -14.66
C PHE A 410 -0.84 1.56 -13.60
N ARG A 411 -1.36 1.22 -12.43
CA ARG A 411 -1.50 2.11 -11.26
C ARG A 411 -0.33 1.93 -10.27
N ASN A 412 -0.32 0.80 -9.59
CA ASN A 412 0.73 0.32 -8.70
C ASN A 412 1.00 -1.17 -9.00
N PRO A 413 1.83 -1.49 -10.01
CA PRO A 413 2.18 -2.86 -10.40
C PRO A 413 3.08 -3.52 -9.35
N PHE A 414 2.46 -3.88 -8.22
CA PHE A 414 3.07 -4.16 -6.92
C PHE A 414 3.86 -5.47 -6.87
N GLY A 415 3.63 -6.39 -7.82
CA GLY A 415 4.42 -7.61 -7.92
C GLY A 415 4.43 -8.20 -9.32
N ILE A 416 5.59 -8.73 -9.71
CA ILE A 416 5.90 -9.21 -11.06
C ILE A 416 6.49 -10.63 -11.00
N SER A 417 6.15 -11.51 -11.95
CA SER A 417 6.76 -12.84 -12.07
C SER A 417 6.66 -13.43 -13.48
N PHE A 418 7.55 -14.37 -13.81
CA PHE A 418 7.46 -15.18 -15.03
C PHE A 418 7.18 -16.64 -14.67
N ASP A 419 6.34 -17.33 -15.47
CA ASP A 419 6.18 -18.79 -15.38
C ASP A 419 7.12 -19.57 -16.32
N SER A 420 7.14 -20.91 -16.22
CA SER A 420 8.05 -21.74 -17.03
C SER A 420 7.70 -21.79 -18.54
N ASP A 421 6.50 -21.38 -18.93
CA ASP A 421 6.10 -21.17 -20.33
C ASP A 421 6.52 -19.77 -20.85
N GLY A 422 6.98 -18.87 -19.97
CA GLY A 422 7.50 -17.54 -20.28
C GLY A 422 6.43 -16.45 -20.32
N ARG A 423 5.27 -16.65 -19.67
CA ARG A 423 4.23 -15.62 -19.50
C ARG A 423 4.63 -14.70 -18.35
N LEU A 424 4.55 -13.39 -18.58
CA LEU A 424 4.72 -12.37 -17.55
C LEU A 424 3.40 -12.15 -16.82
N PHE A 425 3.42 -12.22 -15.50
CA PHE A 425 2.30 -11.87 -14.62
C PHE A 425 2.64 -10.59 -13.86
N VAL A 426 1.65 -9.71 -13.72
CA VAL A 426 1.73 -8.51 -12.87
C VAL A 426 0.44 -8.38 -12.08
N ALA A 427 0.54 -8.23 -10.76
CA ALA A 427 -0.56 -7.79 -9.91
C ALA A 427 -0.52 -6.26 -9.83
N ASP A 428 -1.65 -5.59 -10.05
CA ASP A 428 -1.76 -4.13 -10.04
C ASP A 428 -2.84 -3.69 -9.04
N ALA A 429 -2.44 -2.86 -8.06
CA ALA A 429 -3.29 -2.52 -6.93
C ALA A 429 -4.23 -1.35 -7.23
N GLY A 430 -5.52 -1.55 -6.94
CA GLY A 430 -6.64 -0.69 -7.30
C GLY A 430 -6.79 0.60 -6.48
N GLN A 431 -7.83 1.38 -6.78
CA GLN A 431 -8.06 2.70 -6.19
C GLN A 431 -9.15 2.70 -5.12
N ASP A 432 -10.40 2.46 -5.54
CA ASP A 432 -11.61 2.66 -4.74
C ASP A 432 -12.59 1.47 -4.85
N LEU A 433 -12.43 0.62 -5.88
CA LEU A 433 -13.47 -0.31 -6.30
C LEU A 433 -12.97 -1.73 -6.62
N PHE A 434 -11.86 -1.90 -7.36
CA PHE A 434 -11.44 -3.21 -7.89
C PHE A 434 -9.93 -3.41 -7.85
N GLU A 435 -9.51 -4.63 -7.48
CA GLU A 435 -8.13 -5.12 -7.55
C GLU A 435 -7.95 -6.08 -8.74
N GLU A 436 -6.78 -6.08 -9.38
CA GLU A 436 -6.55 -6.85 -10.60
C GLU A 436 -5.18 -7.53 -10.76
N ALA A 437 -5.11 -8.56 -11.61
CA ALA A 437 -3.84 -9.08 -12.11
C ALA A 437 -3.92 -9.42 -13.61
N ASN A 438 -2.78 -9.22 -14.28
CA ASN A 438 -2.61 -9.17 -15.72
C ASN A 438 -1.62 -10.22 -16.21
N ILE A 439 -1.81 -10.70 -17.45
CA ILE A 439 -0.75 -11.34 -18.23
C ILE A 439 -0.21 -10.29 -19.21
N VAL A 440 1.04 -9.90 -19.04
CA VAL A 440 1.57 -8.68 -19.66
C VAL A 440 2.27 -8.97 -20.99
N GLU A 441 1.64 -8.56 -22.09
CA GLU A 441 2.25 -8.60 -23.44
C GLU A 441 2.94 -7.28 -23.83
N SER A 442 3.94 -7.39 -24.71
CA SER A 442 4.72 -6.26 -25.25
C SER A 442 3.86 -5.28 -26.04
N GLY A 443 3.88 -4.00 -25.65
CA GLY A 443 3.03 -2.95 -26.19
C GLY A 443 1.62 -2.91 -25.58
N GLY A 444 1.34 -3.71 -24.54
CA GLY A 444 0.07 -3.67 -23.83
C GLY A 444 -0.19 -2.35 -23.10
N ASN A 445 -1.46 -1.99 -22.99
CA ASN A 445 -1.96 -0.87 -22.18
C ASN A 445 -3.12 -1.40 -21.33
N TYR A 446 -2.96 -1.46 -20.01
CA TYR A 446 -3.95 -2.04 -19.08
C TYR A 446 -5.00 -1.01 -18.61
N GLY A 447 -4.92 0.21 -19.15
CA GLY A 447 -6.02 1.16 -19.14
C GLY A 447 -6.03 2.14 -17.98
N TRP A 448 -5.22 2.00 -16.93
CA TRP A 448 -5.17 3.01 -15.86
C TRP A 448 -4.68 4.37 -16.42
N ASN A 449 -5.34 5.50 -16.15
CA ASN A 449 -6.50 5.71 -15.27
C ASN A 449 -7.85 5.87 -16.00
N VAL A 450 -7.96 5.42 -17.25
CA VAL A 450 -9.24 5.38 -17.99
C VAL A 450 -10.14 4.25 -17.46
N LYS A 451 -9.54 3.15 -17.02
CA LYS A 451 -10.17 1.98 -16.38
C LYS A 451 -9.59 1.69 -14.98
N GLU A 452 -10.35 0.95 -14.18
CA GLU A 452 -9.97 0.26 -12.95
C GLU A 452 -10.58 -1.16 -13.05
N GLY A 453 -9.78 -2.19 -13.25
CA GLY A 453 -10.26 -3.47 -13.76
C GLY A 453 -10.84 -3.36 -15.18
N THR A 454 -11.85 -4.17 -15.48
CA THR A 454 -12.65 -4.04 -16.71
C THR A 454 -13.57 -2.81 -16.73
N HIS A 455 -13.72 -2.13 -15.59
CA HIS A 455 -14.64 -1.03 -15.36
C HIS A 455 -14.01 0.34 -15.66
N CYS A 456 -14.85 1.34 -15.96
CA CYS A 456 -14.40 2.72 -16.16
C CYS A 456 -13.98 3.36 -14.83
N PHE A 457 -12.98 4.24 -14.85
CA PHE A 457 -12.60 5.07 -13.70
C PHE A 457 -13.03 6.54 -13.87
N SER A 458 -12.97 7.34 -12.81
CA SER A 458 -13.12 8.80 -12.87
C SER A 458 -12.45 9.53 -11.71
N THR A 459 -11.50 10.42 -12.01
CA THR A 459 -10.81 11.24 -10.98
C THR A 459 -11.76 12.16 -10.20
N ASP A 460 -12.88 12.54 -10.82
CA ASP A 460 -13.93 13.43 -10.30
C ASP A 460 -14.98 12.68 -9.45
N SER A 461 -15.06 11.34 -9.56
CA SER A 461 -16.05 10.48 -8.90
C SER A 461 -15.60 8.99 -8.83
N PRO A 462 -14.51 8.67 -8.11
CA PRO A 462 -13.86 7.35 -8.19
C PRO A 462 -14.78 6.20 -7.77
N SER A 463 -15.51 6.35 -6.66
CA SER A 463 -16.50 5.37 -6.20
C SER A 463 -17.85 5.40 -6.94
N GLN A 464 -18.03 6.27 -7.95
CA GLN A 464 -19.22 6.33 -8.82
C GLN A 464 -18.86 6.71 -10.27
N PRO A 465 -18.10 5.86 -10.99
CA PRO A 465 -17.61 6.14 -12.34
C PRO A 465 -18.73 6.14 -13.41
N PRO A 466 -18.46 6.66 -14.62
CA PRO A 466 -19.44 6.68 -15.72
C PRO A 466 -19.73 5.27 -16.29
N GLU A 467 -20.95 5.09 -16.83
CA GLU A 467 -21.39 3.85 -17.53
C GLU A 467 -20.59 3.55 -18.82
N ASP A 468 -19.99 4.57 -19.46
CA ASP A 468 -19.29 4.49 -20.75
C ASP A 468 -17.92 5.22 -20.66
N CYS A 469 -16.85 4.56 -21.08
CA CYS A 469 -15.50 5.11 -21.29
C CYS A 469 -14.88 4.53 -22.60
N PRO A 470 -13.67 4.95 -23.03
CA PRO A 470 -12.96 4.28 -24.12
C PRO A 470 -12.48 2.87 -23.74
N ASP A 471 -12.55 1.93 -24.70
CA ASP A 471 -11.88 0.62 -24.64
C ASP A 471 -10.54 0.60 -25.41
N SER A 472 -10.06 1.77 -25.84
CA SER A 472 -8.90 1.91 -26.72
C SER A 472 -8.27 3.29 -26.62
N ALA A 473 -6.94 3.35 -26.73
CA ALA A 473 -6.18 4.58 -26.87
C ALA A 473 -6.41 5.26 -28.26
N PRO A 474 -5.95 6.51 -28.48
CA PRO A 474 -6.19 7.25 -29.71
C PRO A 474 -5.58 6.62 -30.99
N ASP A 475 -6.28 6.74 -32.13
CA ASP A 475 -5.80 6.44 -33.51
C ASP A 475 -4.77 7.50 -34.01
N GLU A 476 -3.86 7.92 -33.13
CA GLU A 476 -2.72 8.81 -33.38
C GLU A 476 -1.50 8.30 -32.55
N PRO A 477 -0.25 8.54 -32.98
CA PRO A 477 0.95 8.15 -32.22
C PRO A 477 1.01 8.80 -30.81
N PRO A 478 1.73 8.20 -29.85
CA PRO A 478 2.46 6.92 -29.93
C PRO A 478 1.56 5.66 -29.89
N TYR A 479 0.25 5.80 -29.64
CA TYR A 479 -0.65 4.68 -29.30
C TYR A 479 -1.28 3.96 -30.51
N ASP A 480 -1.35 4.61 -31.68
CA ASP A 480 -1.79 4.03 -32.97
C ASP A 480 -3.12 3.22 -32.94
N GLY A 481 -4.02 3.56 -32.02
CA GLY A 481 -5.36 3.00 -31.88
C GLY A 481 -5.44 1.64 -31.17
N GLN A 482 -4.47 1.30 -30.30
CA GLN A 482 -4.47 0.04 -29.56
C GLN A 482 -5.67 -0.11 -28.59
N GLU A 483 -6.25 -1.30 -28.57
CA GLU A 483 -7.29 -1.73 -27.63
C GLU A 483 -6.64 -1.93 -26.24
N PHE A 484 -7.32 -1.53 -25.16
CA PHE A 484 -6.87 -1.84 -23.80
C PHE A 484 -6.89 -3.35 -23.56
N GLN A 485 -6.03 -3.83 -22.67
CA GLN A 485 -5.96 -5.22 -22.28
C GLN A 485 -6.69 -5.40 -20.94
N ASP A 486 -7.82 -6.11 -20.97
CA ASP A 486 -8.58 -6.45 -19.77
C ASP A 486 -7.84 -7.52 -18.93
N PRO A 487 -7.94 -7.49 -17.58
CA PRO A 487 -7.16 -8.38 -16.71
C PRO A 487 -7.61 -9.85 -16.74
N ILE A 488 -6.78 -10.75 -16.18
CA ILE A 488 -7.14 -12.17 -15.99
C ILE A 488 -7.82 -12.44 -14.64
N VAL A 489 -7.57 -11.59 -13.66
CA VAL A 489 -8.09 -11.63 -12.29
C VAL A 489 -8.65 -10.24 -11.98
N GLU A 490 -9.87 -10.18 -11.48
CA GLU A 490 -10.52 -8.95 -11.01
C GLU A 490 -11.41 -9.28 -9.82
N TYR A 491 -11.33 -8.52 -8.74
CA TYR A 491 -12.23 -8.64 -7.60
C TYR A 491 -12.55 -7.28 -6.97
N PRO A 492 -13.78 -7.05 -6.47
CA PRO A 492 -14.15 -5.78 -5.90
C PRO A 492 -13.59 -5.65 -4.48
N HIS A 493 -13.53 -4.42 -3.96
CA HIS A 493 -13.31 -4.20 -2.52
C HIS A 493 -14.51 -4.69 -1.68
N VAL A 494 -15.75 -4.53 -2.19
CA VAL A 494 -17.00 -4.86 -1.49
C VAL A 494 -17.93 -5.72 -2.36
N TYR A 495 -18.46 -6.81 -1.81
CA TYR A 495 -19.48 -7.63 -2.49
C TYR A 495 -20.58 -8.07 -1.54
N GLN A 496 -21.85 -7.87 -1.93
CA GLN A 496 -23.02 -8.13 -1.08
C GLN A 496 -22.90 -7.50 0.32
N GLU A 497 -22.40 -6.26 0.39
CA GLU A 497 -22.20 -5.48 1.63
C GLU A 497 -21.06 -5.99 2.54
N GLU A 498 -20.35 -7.06 2.13
CA GLU A 498 -19.20 -7.64 2.83
C GLU A 498 -17.87 -7.18 2.20
N MET A 499 -16.80 -7.03 3.00
CA MET A 499 -15.44 -6.77 2.48
C MET A 499 -14.85 -8.02 1.80
N VAL A 500 -14.34 -7.84 0.58
CA VAL A 500 -13.72 -8.90 -0.23
C VAL A 500 -12.21 -8.78 -0.23
N GLY A 501 -11.67 -7.59 -0.48
CA GLY A 501 -10.23 -7.33 -0.47
C GLY A 501 -9.95 -5.83 -0.47
N ILE A 502 -8.67 -5.46 -0.43
CA ILE A 502 -8.23 -4.08 -0.14
C ILE A 502 -6.99 -3.67 -0.96
N VAL A 503 -6.04 -4.59 -1.16
CA VAL A 503 -4.82 -4.42 -1.98
C VAL A 503 -4.36 -5.81 -2.44
N ILE A 504 -4.31 -6.07 -3.74
CA ILE A 504 -3.68 -7.28 -4.29
C ILE A 504 -2.16 -7.24 -4.16
N VAL A 505 -1.56 -8.37 -3.79
CA VAL A 505 -0.12 -8.46 -3.51
C VAL A 505 0.55 -9.60 -4.27
N GLY A 506 1.10 -9.25 -5.44
CA GLY A 506 2.00 -10.10 -6.26
C GLY A 506 1.47 -11.49 -6.60
N GLY A 507 2.39 -12.44 -6.80
CA GLY A 507 2.05 -13.85 -6.99
C GLY A 507 2.95 -14.60 -7.99
N HIS A 508 2.86 -15.93 -8.00
CA HIS A 508 3.62 -16.84 -8.88
C HIS A 508 2.75 -18.01 -9.35
N VAL A 509 3.05 -18.58 -10.53
CA VAL A 509 2.39 -19.81 -10.99
C VAL A 509 2.96 -21.02 -10.24
N TYR A 510 2.10 -21.82 -9.61
CA TYR A 510 2.54 -22.97 -8.82
C TYR A 510 2.89 -24.17 -9.69
N GLU A 511 4.15 -24.61 -9.65
CA GLU A 511 4.68 -25.67 -10.53
C GLU A 511 5.29 -26.87 -9.76
N ALA A 512 5.43 -26.79 -8.43
CA ALA A 512 6.14 -27.79 -7.62
C ALA A 512 5.51 -29.20 -7.52
N GLY A 513 4.24 -29.40 -7.89
CA GLY A 513 3.63 -30.73 -7.89
C GLY A 513 3.42 -31.39 -6.53
N GLN A 514 3.67 -30.70 -5.40
CA GLN A 514 3.51 -31.28 -4.05
C GLN A 514 2.11 -31.08 -3.45
N VAL A 515 1.41 -29.98 -3.76
CA VAL A 515 0.03 -29.73 -3.32
C VAL A 515 -0.98 -30.09 -4.41
N GLU A 516 -1.68 -31.22 -4.25
CA GLU A 516 -2.71 -31.71 -5.18
C GLU A 516 -3.87 -30.69 -5.29
N GLY A 517 -3.88 -29.91 -6.37
CA GLY A 517 -4.92 -28.91 -6.66
C GLY A 517 -4.40 -27.53 -7.09
N LEU A 518 -3.11 -27.24 -6.88
CA LEU A 518 -2.51 -25.95 -7.24
C LEU A 518 -1.74 -25.94 -8.58
N ASP A 519 -1.37 -27.10 -9.12
CA ASP A 519 -0.53 -27.20 -10.34
C ASP A 519 -1.07 -26.37 -11.52
N GLY A 520 -0.31 -25.35 -11.93
CA GLY A 520 -0.64 -24.43 -13.02
C GLY A 520 -1.62 -23.30 -12.66
N LYS A 521 -1.98 -23.13 -11.37
CA LYS A 521 -2.70 -21.94 -10.88
C LYS A 521 -1.73 -20.81 -10.59
N TYR A 522 -2.14 -19.58 -10.84
CA TYR A 522 -1.48 -18.38 -10.30
C TYR A 522 -1.87 -18.24 -8.83
N ILE A 523 -0.88 -18.20 -7.93
CA ILE A 523 -1.05 -18.08 -6.48
C ILE A 523 -0.63 -16.67 -6.07
N PHE A 524 -1.55 -15.96 -5.43
CA PHE A 524 -1.43 -14.55 -5.06
C PHE A 524 -2.13 -14.32 -3.72
N GLY A 525 -2.28 -13.07 -3.30
CA GLY A 525 -2.99 -12.74 -2.07
C GLY A 525 -3.58 -11.34 -2.07
N ASP A 526 -4.29 -11.06 -0.98
CA ASP A 526 -4.72 -9.71 -0.61
C ASP A 526 -4.06 -9.35 0.74
N TRP A 527 -3.54 -8.12 0.85
CA TRP A 527 -2.72 -7.67 1.98
C TRP A 527 -3.39 -7.90 3.34
N THR A 528 -4.66 -7.50 3.47
CA THR A 528 -5.52 -7.82 4.61
C THR A 528 -7.00 -7.70 4.24
N ALA A 529 -7.82 -8.62 4.75
CA ALA A 529 -9.28 -8.54 4.68
C ALA A 529 -9.88 -7.59 5.73
N ASP A 530 -9.07 -7.01 6.63
CA ASP A 530 -9.52 -6.07 7.66
C ASP A 530 -9.73 -4.65 7.09
N PRO A 531 -10.97 -4.11 7.07
CA PRO A 531 -11.25 -2.76 6.56
C PRO A 531 -10.53 -1.64 7.33
N SER A 532 -10.13 -1.89 8.58
CA SER A 532 -9.33 -0.94 9.38
C SER A 532 -7.90 -0.82 8.87
N ARG A 533 -7.39 -1.85 8.16
CA ARG A 533 -5.97 -2.05 7.80
C ARG A 533 -5.05 -2.17 9.02
N GLU A 534 -5.60 -2.50 10.19
CA GLU A 534 -4.88 -2.64 11.47
C GLU A 534 -4.63 -4.12 11.84
N GLU A 535 -5.55 -5.02 11.52
CA GLU A 535 -5.44 -6.45 11.88
C GLU A 535 -4.76 -7.29 10.77
N PRO A 536 -3.85 -8.23 11.13
CA PRO A 536 -3.15 -9.11 10.21
C PRO A 536 -4.05 -10.24 9.67
N ALA A 537 -4.98 -9.91 8.79
CA ALA A 537 -6.02 -10.79 8.27
C ALA A 537 -5.91 -11.05 6.75
N GLY A 538 -4.68 -11.26 6.25
CA GLY A 538 -4.38 -11.49 4.84
C GLY A 538 -5.12 -12.68 4.20
N ARG A 539 -5.35 -12.60 2.88
CA ARG A 539 -5.93 -13.70 2.09
C ARG A 539 -4.87 -14.35 1.22
N LEU A 540 -4.93 -15.68 1.12
CA LEU A 540 -4.15 -16.45 0.14
C LEU A 540 -5.12 -16.95 -0.94
N LEU A 541 -4.87 -16.58 -2.19
CA LEU A 541 -5.80 -16.73 -3.31
C LEU A 541 -5.13 -17.55 -4.43
N ALA A 542 -5.95 -18.23 -5.24
CA ALA A 542 -5.48 -18.96 -6.41
C ALA A 542 -6.44 -18.79 -7.59
N ALA A 543 -5.91 -18.50 -8.77
CA ALA A 543 -6.67 -18.32 -10.01
C ALA A 543 -6.23 -19.29 -11.11
N SER A 544 -7.16 -19.71 -11.95
CA SER A 544 -6.89 -20.49 -13.16
C SER A 544 -7.95 -20.30 -14.25
N ASP A 545 -7.52 -20.41 -15.52
CA ASP A 545 -8.41 -20.44 -16.69
C ASP A 545 -9.55 -21.47 -16.51
N SER A 546 -10.79 -21.01 -16.69
CA SER A 546 -12.01 -21.79 -16.50
C SER A 546 -12.22 -22.88 -17.56
N ASP A 547 -11.55 -22.80 -18.73
CA ASP A 547 -11.66 -23.80 -19.81
C ASP A 547 -10.77 -25.04 -19.53
N GLY A 548 -10.87 -25.54 -18.29
CA GLY A 548 -10.04 -26.52 -17.59
C GLY A 548 -9.33 -27.56 -18.45
N GLY A 549 -8.11 -27.20 -18.87
CA GLY A 549 -7.31 -27.93 -19.84
C GLY A 549 -5.87 -28.18 -19.38
N GLY A 550 -5.66 -28.42 -18.08
CA GLY A 550 -4.35 -28.61 -17.45
C GLY A 550 -3.37 -29.44 -18.29
N ALA A 551 -2.17 -28.91 -18.48
CA ALA A 551 -1.22 -29.38 -19.49
C ALA A 551 -0.73 -30.82 -19.20
N GLU A 552 -1.34 -31.82 -19.85
CA GLU A 552 -0.80 -33.18 -19.80
C GLU A 552 0.65 -33.17 -20.33
N PRO A 553 1.64 -33.60 -19.53
CA PRO A 553 3.05 -33.30 -19.80
C PRO A 553 3.50 -33.89 -21.14
N MET A 554 4.14 -33.04 -21.96
CA MET A 554 4.62 -33.35 -23.31
C MET A 554 5.85 -34.29 -23.29
N ASP A 555 5.66 -35.54 -22.86
CA ASP A 555 6.64 -36.63 -22.81
C ASP A 555 7.06 -37.04 -24.25
N GLY A 556 7.96 -36.24 -24.86
CA GLY A 556 7.89 -35.91 -26.29
C GLY A 556 9.10 -36.18 -27.22
N ASP A 557 10.23 -36.67 -26.72
CA ASP A 557 11.47 -37.11 -27.44
C ASP A 557 12.09 -36.15 -28.51
N ALA A 558 13.40 -35.90 -28.37
CA ALA A 558 14.10 -34.83 -29.08
C ALA A 558 14.37 -35.06 -30.58
N SER A 559 14.76 -33.96 -31.25
CA SER A 559 15.44 -33.82 -32.57
C SER A 559 14.57 -33.56 -33.82
N GLY A 560 14.66 -32.34 -34.36
CA GLY A 560 13.84 -31.90 -35.50
C GLY A 560 14.32 -30.68 -36.32
N ASN A 561 15.62 -30.35 -36.35
CA ASN A 561 16.16 -29.23 -37.16
C ASN A 561 15.87 -29.36 -38.67
N GLU A 562 15.05 -28.46 -39.23
CA GLU A 562 15.25 -27.90 -40.58
C GLU A 562 14.88 -26.39 -40.60
N THR A 563 15.50 -25.65 -41.52
CA THR A 563 15.33 -24.19 -41.72
C THR A 563 14.74 -23.89 -43.10
N ALA A 564 13.67 -23.11 -43.18
CA ALA A 564 13.17 -22.36 -44.36
C ALA A 564 11.72 -21.87 -44.13
N ALA A 565 11.19 -20.82 -44.76
CA ALA A 565 11.80 -19.64 -45.42
C ALA A 565 10.68 -18.65 -45.79
N MET A 566 11.00 -17.36 -45.86
CA MET A 566 10.10 -16.32 -46.39
C MET A 566 9.64 -16.63 -47.83
N ASN A 567 8.38 -16.33 -48.16
CA ASN A 567 7.94 -16.21 -49.55
C ASN A 567 6.77 -15.21 -49.73
N GLU A 568 7.06 -14.06 -50.30
CA GLU A 568 6.07 -13.10 -50.81
C GLU A 568 5.10 -13.72 -51.84
N SER A 569 3.88 -13.20 -51.94
CA SER A 569 3.23 -13.06 -53.25
C SER A 569 2.23 -11.91 -53.33
N ALA A 570 2.67 -10.72 -53.76
CA ALA A 570 1.78 -9.66 -54.22
C ALA A 570 1.05 -10.08 -55.52
N GLY A 571 -0.28 -9.90 -55.60
CA GLY A 571 -1.11 -10.65 -56.58
C GLY A 571 -2.23 -9.93 -57.36
N GLY A 572 -2.70 -8.75 -56.93
CA GLY A 572 -3.46 -7.81 -57.78
C GLY A 572 -4.99 -7.96 -57.93
N ASN A 573 -5.70 -6.93 -57.43
CA ASN A 573 -6.61 -6.05 -58.19
C ASN A 573 -7.72 -6.65 -59.11
N GLU A 574 -8.98 -6.28 -58.82
CA GLU A 574 -9.82 -5.49 -59.76
C GLU A 574 -10.78 -4.53 -59.01
N THR A 575 -11.16 -3.43 -59.67
CA THR A 575 -11.86 -2.26 -59.11
C THR A 575 -13.38 -2.24 -59.37
N ALA A 576 -14.18 -1.73 -58.42
CA ALA A 576 -15.30 -0.78 -58.65
C ALA A 576 -16.18 -0.56 -57.39
N ALA A 577 -16.90 0.55 -57.17
CA ALA A 577 -16.75 1.97 -57.54
C ALA A 577 -17.95 2.76 -56.96
N MET A 578 -17.68 3.85 -56.22
CA MET A 578 -18.49 5.08 -56.05
C MET A 578 -20.03 5.02 -55.94
N ASN A 579 -20.56 5.57 -54.85
CA ASN A 579 -21.72 6.48 -54.92
C ASN A 579 -21.61 7.59 -53.85
N GLU A 580 -21.98 8.83 -54.20
CA GLU A 580 -21.89 10.03 -53.34
C GLU A 580 -23.28 10.60 -52.96
N SER A 581 -23.31 11.41 -51.89
CA SER A 581 -24.34 12.44 -51.56
C SER A 581 -25.77 11.94 -51.18
N ALA A 582 -26.59 12.67 -50.41
CA ALA A 582 -26.59 14.10 -50.04
C ALA A 582 -27.32 14.42 -48.71
N ASP A 583 -27.30 15.69 -48.31
CA ASP A 583 -27.79 16.30 -47.05
C ASP A 583 -29.30 16.16 -46.73
N GLY A 584 -29.69 16.35 -45.44
CA GLY A 584 -31.09 16.22 -44.97
C GLY A 584 -31.44 16.88 -43.60
N ASN A 585 -31.18 18.17 -43.45
CA ASN A 585 -31.24 18.98 -42.20
C ASN A 585 -32.61 19.11 -41.42
N GLU A 586 -32.48 19.42 -40.11
CA GLU A 586 -33.36 20.20 -39.19
C GLU A 586 -34.60 19.62 -38.44
N THR A 587 -34.41 19.37 -37.12
CA THR A 587 -35.21 19.75 -35.92
C THR A 587 -36.75 19.57 -35.82
N ALA A 588 -37.20 19.05 -34.66
CA ALA A 588 -38.18 19.70 -33.76
C ALA A 588 -38.30 18.96 -32.38
N ALA A 589 -38.36 19.69 -31.26
CA ALA A 589 -38.46 19.14 -29.89
C ALA A 589 -39.91 18.90 -29.41
N GLY A 590 -40.11 18.17 -28.30
CA GLY A 590 -41.47 17.76 -27.86
C GLY A 590 -41.70 17.13 -26.47
N ASN A 591 -41.01 17.57 -25.41
CA ASN A 591 -41.32 17.39 -23.97
C ASN A 591 -41.64 16.00 -23.37
N GLU A 592 -40.82 15.61 -22.38
CA GLU A 592 -41.19 15.18 -21.02
C GLU A 592 -42.38 14.20 -20.82
N THR A 593 -42.04 13.03 -20.29
CA THR A 593 -42.34 12.74 -18.88
C THR A 593 -41.08 12.21 -18.22
N ALA A 594 -40.52 12.95 -17.27
CA ALA A 594 -39.65 12.35 -16.26
C ALA A 594 -40.52 11.52 -15.30
N THR A 595 -39.98 10.39 -14.87
CA THR A 595 -40.48 9.56 -13.78
C THR A 595 -39.26 9.05 -13.05
N ASP A 596 -39.31 9.12 -11.72
CA ASP A 596 -38.16 9.07 -10.84
C ASP A 596 -37.46 7.70 -10.90
N ALA A 597 -36.13 7.71 -11.07
CA ALA A 597 -35.26 6.55 -11.15
C ALA A 597 -33.80 7.00 -10.88
N ALA A 598 -33.46 7.11 -9.59
CA ALA A 598 -32.11 7.27 -9.04
C ALA A 598 -32.22 7.13 -7.50
N GLY A 599 -31.36 6.40 -6.80
CA GLY A 599 -30.49 5.31 -7.27
C GLY A 599 -31.12 3.94 -6.99
N GLY A 600 -30.72 2.93 -7.74
CA GLY A 600 -30.57 1.59 -7.16
C GLY A 600 -29.07 1.36 -6.99
N GLY A 601 -28.67 0.61 -5.97
CA GLY A 601 -27.36 -0.04 -6.04
C GLY A 601 -27.44 -1.06 -7.17
N GLU A 602 -26.72 -0.83 -8.27
CA GLU A 602 -26.41 -1.90 -9.20
C GLU A 602 -25.25 -2.68 -8.57
N GLU A 603 -25.47 -3.97 -8.33
CA GLU A 603 -24.46 -4.91 -7.80
C GLU A 603 -23.19 -4.77 -8.65
N GLN A 604 -22.00 -4.62 -8.04
CA GLN A 604 -20.75 -4.49 -8.80
C GLN A 604 -20.50 -5.76 -9.61
N VAL A 605 -20.74 -5.70 -10.93
CA VAL A 605 -20.77 -6.88 -11.81
C VAL A 605 -19.41 -7.13 -12.45
N VAL A 606 -18.51 -7.74 -11.68
CA VAL A 606 -17.29 -8.38 -12.19
C VAL A 606 -17.65 -9.36 -13.33
N PRO A 607 -17.04 -9.30 -14.53
CA PRO A 607 -17.39 -10.12 -15.69
C PRO A 607 -16.82 -11.55 -15.60
N ARG A 608 -17.22 -12.30 -14.57
CA ARG A 608 -16.71 -13.65 -14.21
C ARG A 608 -16.78 -14.73 -15.31
N ASP A 609 -17.57 -14.55 -16.37
CA ASP A 609 -17.61 -15.46 -17.54
C ASP A 609 -16.40 -15.25 -18.50
N GLU A 610 -15.62 -14.17 -18.31
CA GLU A 610 -14.51 -13.74 -19.18
C GLU A 610 -13.14 -13.73 -18.45
N LEU A 611 -13.16 -13.85 -17.11
CA LEU A 611 -12.00 -13.90 -16.21
C LEU A 611 -11.61 -15.34 -15.78
N TRP A 612 -10.51 -15.49 -15.05
CA TRP A 612 -10.11 -16.78 -14.44
C TRP A 612 -10.99 -17.15 -13.23
N GLU A 613 -11.19 -18.45 -13.01
CA GLU A 613 -11.85 -18.96 -11.79
C GLU A 613 -10.91 -18.78 -10.59
N MET A 614 -11.35 -17.97 -9.61
CA MET A 614 -10.65 -17.69 -8.36
C MET A 614 -11.21 -18.50 -7.19
N GLU A 615 -10.31 -19.03 -6.36
CA GLU A 615 -10.61 -19.69 -5.08
C GLU A 615 -9.74 -19.12 -3.94
N GLU A 616 -10.28 -19.11 -2.72
CA GLU A 616 -9.55 -18.74 -1.51
C GLU A 616 -8.94 -19.99 -0.86
N LEU A 617 -7.62 -20.02 -0.73
CA LEU A 617 -6.88 -21.14 -0.19
C LEU A 617 -7.17 -21.30 1.31
N GLN A 618 -7.28 -22.54 1.77
CA GLN A 618 -7.74 -22.83 3.13
C GLN A 618 -6.55 -23.32 3.95
N VAL A 619 -6.07 -22.51 4.90
CA VAL A 619 -4.87 -22.82 5.70
C VAL A 619 -5.19 -23.89 6.75
N ALA A 620 -4.59 -25.06 6.60
CA ALA A 620 -4.80 -26.19 7.50
C ALA A 620 -4.12 -25.97 8.85
N GLY A 621 -4.93 -25.68 9.87
CA GLY A 621 -4.47 -25.55 11.26
C GLY A 621 -4.97 -24.29 11.99
N THR A 622 -5.45 -23.30 11.23
CA THR A 622 -6.02 -22.05 11.75
C THR A 622 -7.52 -22.17 12.04
N GLU A 623 -8.12 -21.09 12.55
CA GLU A 623 -9.58 -21.00 12.70
C GLU A 623 -10.21 -20.64 11.35
N ASP A 624 -11.19 -21.45 10.94
CA ASP A 624 -11.96 -21.39 9.68
C ASP A 624 -11.15 -21.24 8.37
N GLY A 625 -9.85 -21.57 8.38
CA GLY A 625 -8.97 -21.57 7.20
C GLY A 625 -8.20 -20.27 6.94
N SER A 626 -8.35 -19.27 7.83
CA SER A 626 -7.72 -17.95 7.76
C SER A 626 -6.18 -17.97 7.76
N PHE A 627 -5.55 -16.90 7.26
CA PHE A 627 -4.11 -16.66 7.34
C PHE A 627 -3.82 -15.45 8.26
N PRO A 628 -3.28 -15.67 9.49
CA PRO A 628 -3.21 -14.64 10.54
C PRO A 628 -1.94 -13.78 10.46
N TYR A 629 -1.64 -13.28 9.26
CA TYR A 629 -0.54 -12.35 8.94
C TYR A 629 -1.01 -11.37 7.87
N PHE A 630 -0.39 -10.19 7.78
CA PHE A 630 -0.44 -9.39 6.56
C PHE A 630 0.32 -10.12 5.45
N VAL A 631 -0.26 -10.28 4.26
CA VAL A 631 0.46 -10.81 3.09
C VAL A 631 1.23 -9.66 2.45
N ARG A 632 2.55 -9.77 2.37
CA ARG A 632 3.42 -8.69 1.87
C ARG A 632 3.78 -8.90 0.39
N MET A 633 4.25 -10.09 0.04
CA MET A 633 4.64 -10.47 -1.33
C MET A 633 4.74 -11.99 -1.43
N PHE A 634 5.01 -12.52 -2.62
CA PHE A 634 5.29 -13.94 -2.85
C PHE A 634 6.65 -14.12 -3.53
N GLY A 635 7.38 -15.17 -3.14
CA GLY A 635 8.62 -15.63 -3.80
C GLY A 635 8.46 -17.04 -4.35
N GLN A 636 9.37 -17.44 -5.24
CA GLN A 636 9.44 -18.80 -5.80
C GLN A 636 10.88 -19.33 -5.82
N ASP A 637 11.04 -20.66 -5.81
CA ASP A 637 12.34 -21.34 -6.04
C ASP A 637 12.36 -22.14 -7.36
N ASP A 638 13.55 -22.59 -7.77
CA ASP A 638 13.78 -23.32 -9.04
C ASP A 638 13.05 -24.70 -9.12
N ASP A 639 12.59 -25.24 -7.98
CA ASP A 639 11.74 -26.44 -7.90
C ASP A 639 10.24 -26.09 -8.03
N GLY A 640 9.90 -24.81 -8.26
CA GLY A 640 8.55 -24.28 -8.46
C GLY A 640 7.75 -24.04 -7.19
N ASN A 641 8.39 -24.05 -6.01
CA ASN A 641 7.69 -23.90 -4.72
C ASN A 641 7.38 -22.44 -4.44
N VAL A 642 6.14 -22.13 -4.10
CA VAL A 642 5.70 -20.77 -3.75
C VAL A 642 5.88 -20.51 -2.25
N TYR A 643 6.40 -19.34 -1.92
CA TYR A 643 6.64 -18.82 -0.57
C TYR A 643 5.82 -17.54 -0.36
N VAL A 644 5.26 -17.38 0.83
CA VAL A 644 4.57 -16.16 1.27
C VAL A 644 5.54 -15.35 2.14
N LEU A 645 5.73 -14.09 1.79
CA LEU A 645 6.39 -13.08 2.62
C LEU A 645 5.30 -12.36 3.40
N ALA A 646 5.48 -12.24 4.71
CA ALA A 646 4.41 -11.81 5.60
C ALA A 646 4.94 -11.19 6.89
N ASN A 647 4.13 -10.37 7.58
CA ASN A 647 4.45 -9.84 8.90
C ASN A 647 3.19 -9.67 9.79
N GLN A 648 3.37 -9.35 11.07
CA GLN A 648 2.28 -9.29 12.06
C GLN A 648 1.86 -7.86 12.47
N GLU A 649 2.66 -6.85 12.15
CA GLU A 649 2.32 -5.43 12.29
C GLU A 649 2.13 -4.83 10.89
N GLY A 650 1.17 -3.92 10.69
CA GLY A 650 0.96 -3.26 9.38
C GLY A 650 2.10 -2.32 8.98
N THR A 651 2.96 -1.98 9.95
CA THR A 651 4.09 -1.05 9.87
C THR A 651 5.43 -1.77 9.75
N PRO A 652 6.48 -1.14 9.18
CA PRO A 652 7.84 -1.69 9.18
C PRO A 652 8.51 -1.57 10.56
N THR A 653 8.00 -2.31 11.54
CA THR A 653 8.45 -2.29 12.93
C THR A 653 8.57 -3.68 13.57
N GLY A 654 9.51 -3.79 14.52
CA GLY A 654 9.75 -4.99 15.31
C GLY A 654 10.33 -6.17 14.52
N ASP A 655 10.46 -7.31 15.20
CA ASP A 655 10.98 -8.56 14.61
C ASP A 655 9.80 -9.40 14.05
N THR A 656 8.82 -8.77 13.38
CA THR A 656 7.49 -9.36 13.08
C THR A 656 7.39 -10.08 11.73
N GLY A 657 8.40 -9.95 10.88
CA GLY A 657 8.47 -10.50 9.54
C GLY A 657 8.89 -11.98 9.48
N ALA A 658 8.24 -12.72 8.58
CA ALA A 658 8.43 -14.14 8.36
C ALA A 658 8.37 -14.51 6.87
N VAL A 659 9.05 -15.61 6.51
CA VAL A 659 8.97 -16.25 5.19
C VAL A 659 8.49 -17.68 5.37
N MET A 660 7.40 -18.03 4.68
CA MET A 660 6.68 -19.30 4.87
C MET A 660 6.40 -20.00 3.55
N GLN A 661 6.68 -21.29 3.45
CA GLN A 661 6.48 -22.08 2.24
C GLN A 661 5.07 -22.67 2.17
N ILE A 662 4.43 -22.62 0.99
CA ILE A 662 3.18 -23.34 0.72
C ILE A 662 3.50 -24.83 0.52
N VAL A 663 2.95 -25.68 1.39
CA VAL A 663 3.23 -27.11 1.50
C VAL A 663 1.93 -27.92 1.61
N PRO A 664 1.95 -29.27 1.55
CA PRO A 664 0.75 -30.06 1.78
C PRO A 664 0.13 -29.82 3.18
N PRO A 665 -1.21 -29.87 3.34
CA PRO A 665 -1.90 -29.57 4.60
C PRO A 665 -1.60 -30.53 5.77
N GLY A 666 -0.80 -31.57 5.55
CA GLY A 666 -0.25 -32.44 6.59
C GLY A 666 1.18 -32.08 7.05
N GLU A 667 1.80 -31.06 6.45
CA GLU A 667 3.23 -30.69 6.62
C GLU A 667 3.46 -29.21 6.97
N GLY A 668 2.39 -28.42 7.08
CA GLY A 668 2.41 -27.05 7.61
C GLY A 668 2.45 -26.98 9.14
N ASP A 669 2.72 -25.79 9.65
CA ASP A 669 2.76 -25.46 11.07
C ASP A 669 1.39 -25.01 11.60
N SER A 670 1.24 -24.96 12.93
CA SER A 670 0.01 -24.51 13.59
C SER A 670 0.10 -23.01 13.83
N LEU A 671 -0.24 -22.20 12.82
CA LEU A 671 -0.39 -20.76 12.98
C LEU A 671 -1.53 -20.43 13.97
N SER A 672 -1.42 -19.29 14.63
CA SER A 672 -2.45 -18.76 15.52
C SER A 672 -2.41 -17.24 15.47
N MET A 673 -3.57 -16.58 15.48
CA MET A 673 -3.68 -15.14 15.76
C MET A 673 -2.81 -14.77 16.97
N PRO A 674 -2.02 -13.68 16.91
CA PRO A 674 -1.29 -13.22 18.09
C PRO A 674 -2.27 -12.95 19.24
N GLU A 675 -1.96 -13.40 20.46
CA GLU A 675 -2.73 -12.98 21.65
C GLU A 675 -2.48 -11.49 21.85
N GLY A 676 -3.43 -10.65 21.41
CA GLY A 676 -3.33 -9.19 21.35
C GLY A 676 -2.64 -8.59 22.57
N GLY A 677 -1.61 -7.79 22.32
CA GLY A 677 -0.53 -7.49 23.26
C GLY A 677 -0.99 -6.88 24.59
N ASP A 678 -1.08 -7.72 25.63
CA ASP A 678 -1.16 -7.28 27.03
C ASP A 678 0.14 -6.50 27.33
N GLU A 679 0.10 -5.16 27.29
CA GLU A 679 1.27 -4.27 27.42
C GLU A 679 2.20 -4.82 28.51
N ALA A 680 3.44 -5.17 28.15
CA ALA A 680 4.41 -5.77 29.04
C ALA A 680 4.91 -4.72 30.05
N ALA A 681 4.06 -4.41 31.04
CA ALA A 681 4.22 -3.33 31.99
C ALA A 681 5.65 -3.36 32.58
N PRO A 682 6.45 -2.30 32.36
CA PRO A 682 7.90 -2.41 32.40
C PRO A 682 8.37 -2.90 33.76
N GLU A 683 9.13 -4.00 33.79
CA GLU A 683 9.58 -4.63 35.04
C GLU A 683 10.23 -3.58 35.95
N GLU A 684 9.54 -3.23 37.05
CA GLU A 684 10.10 -2.31 38.04
C GLU A 684 11.42 -2.90 38.53
N GLN A 685 12.53 -2.22 38.22
CA GLN A 685 13.85 -2.64 38.68
C GLN A 685 13.88 -2.58 40.22
N GLU A 686 13.68 -3.74 40.85
CA GLU A 686 13.82 -4.00 42.29
C GLU A 686 15.23 -3.61 42.74
N THR A 687 15.40 -2.34 43.08
CA THR A 687 16.69 -1.77 43.50
C THR A 687 17.10 -2.38 44.84
N ASP A 688 18.22 -3.12 44.81
CA ASP A 688 18.69 -4.00 45.89
C ASP A 688 19.21 -3.20 47.13
N GLU A 689 18.29 -2.56 47.86
CA GLU A 689 18.57 -1.79 49.09
C GLU A 689 18.96 -2.71 50.27
N ASN A 690 20.20 -3.22 50.28
CA ASN A 690 20.75 -3.90 51.46
C ASN A 690 22.26 -3.69 51.71
N ALA A 691 22.70 -2.43 51.70
CA ALA A 691 24.02 -2.03 52.21
C ALA A 691 23.89 -1.27 53.56
N THR A 692 24.55 -1.76 54.60
CA THR A 692 24.30 -1.35 56.00
C THR A 692 24.96 -0.05 56.45
N ASP A 693 24.24 0.70 57.27
CA ASP A 693 24.69 1.76 58.19
C ASP A 693 26.04 1.50 58.90
N ASP A 694 27.00 2.42 58.74
CA ASP A 694 27.87 2.89 59.84
C ASP A 694 28.53 4.24 59.46
N THR A 695 28.11 5.36 60.06
CA THR A 695 28.63 6.71 59.75
C THR A 695 29.73 7.15 60.72
N GLN A 696 30.94 7.50 60.23
CA GLN A 696 31.96 8.21 61.03
C GLN A 696 32.81 9.24 60.25
N ASP A 697 32.76 10.49 60.74
CA ASP A 697 33.84 11.49 60.83
C ASP A 697 34.76 11.79 59.61
N GLU A 698 34.35 12.79 58.82
CA GLU A 698 35.16 13.99 58.54
C GLU A 698 36.00 14.42 59.78
N PRO A 699 37.19 15.08 59.69
CA PRO A 699 37.32 16.33 58.90
C PRO A 699 38.74 16.80 58.41
N ILE A 700 38.76 18.02 57.84
CA ILE A 700 39.86 19.04 57.76
C ILE A 700 40.84 18.97 56.57
N GLY A 701 40.97 20.08 55.81
CA GLY A 701 42.08 20.27 54.86
C GLY A 701 42.15 21.60 54.08
N GLU A 702 42.13 22.77 54.72
CA GLU A 702 42.26 24.10 54.07
C GLU A 702 43.51 24.24 53.16
N GLY A 703 43.40 24.85 51.96
CA GLY A 703 44.54 25.09 51.05
C GLY A 703 44.27 26.10 49.92
N ASN A 704 44.57 27.38 50.16
CA ASN A 704 44.13 28.54 49.34
C ASN A 704 45.21 29.11 48.37
N GLU A 705 44.76 29.82 47.32
CA GLU A 705 45.46 30.86 46.49
C GLU A 705 46.41 30.51 45.29
N THR A 706 45.93 30.86 44.08
CA THR A 706 46.54 31.71 43.02
C THR A 706 47.88 31.40 42.29
N ALA A 707 47.75 31.25 40.96
CA ALA A 707 48.33 32.08 39.87
C ALA A 707 49.82 31.98 39.39
N ASP A 708 49.97 32.42 38.12
CA ASP A 708 51.14 32.93 37.38
C ASP A 708 52.32 32.02 36.90
N ASN A 709 52.20 31.61 35.62
CA ASN A 709 53.03 32.06 34.47
C ASN A 709 54.46 31.48 34.15
N GLU A 710 54.62 31.10 32.86
CA GLU A 710 55.81 31.04 31.96
C GLU A 710 57.18 30.39 32.33
N THR A 711 57.57 29.39 31.50
CA THR A 711 58.95 29.08 30.99
C THR A 711 60.05 28.67 32.01
N ALA A 712 60.98 27.72 31.76
CA ALA A 712 61.77 27.51 30.54
C ALA A 712 62.60 26.19 30.57
N ASN A 713 62.96 25.71 29.36
CA ASN A 713 64.18 24.98 28.94
C ASN A 713 64.72 23.73 29.71
N ASN A 714 65.11 22.71 28.93
CA ASN A 714 66.49 22.20 29.03
C ASN A 714 67.09 21.75 27.68
N GLU A 715 68.40 21.97 27.58
CA GLU A 715 69.37 21.72 26.49
C GLU A 715 69.95 20.26 26.54
N THR A 716 70.78 19.68 25.64
CA THR A 716 71.41 20.00 24.32
C THR A 716 72.09 18.70 23.76
N GLU A 717 72.60 18.72 22.51
CA GLU A 717 73.63 17.85 21.83
C GLU A 717 73.12 17.05 20.59
N MET A 718 73.85 16.86 19.48
CA MET A 718 74.97 17.62 18.86
C MET A 718 75.18 17.27 17.34
N ASN A 719 75.22 18.31 16.49
CA ASN A 719 76.25 18.59 15.45
C ASN A 719 76.44 17.74 14.14
N ASP A 720 76.37 18.44 12.98
CA ASP A 720 77.03 18.22 11.66
C ASP A 720 76.79 16.93 10.82
N THR A 721 76.74 16.92 9.46
CA THR A 721 76.95 17.98 8.42
C THR A 721 76.34 17.59 7.05
N ALA A 722 75.90 18.59 6.24
CA ALA A 722 75.98 18.68 4.76
C ALA A 722 75.23 17.66 3.86
N THR A 723 74.74 17.91 2.62
CA THR A 723 74.47 19.06 1.69
C THR A 723 73.76 18.47 0.44
N THR A 724 73.02 19.14 -0.45
CA THR A 724 72.57 20.54 -0.69
C THR A 724 71.37 20.54 -1.65
N ASP A 725 70.46 21.51 -1.48
CA ASP A 725 69.69 22.30 -2.47
C ASP A 725 69.30 21.72 -3.86
N ASN A 726 67.99 21.60 -4.10
CA ASN A 726 67.22 22.42 -5.07
C ASN A 726 65.69 22.13 -4.93
N VAL A 727 64.69 23.03 -5.03
CA VAL A 727 64.46 24.30 -5.79
C VAL A 727 64.13 24.05 -7.27
N THR A 728 63.06 24.56 -7.92
CA THR A 728 61.72 25.16 -7.59
C THR A 728 60.86 25.02 -8.90
N ASP A 729 59.65 25.53 -9.16
CA ASP A 729 58.75 26.58 -8.62
C ASP A 729 57.25 26.18 -8.74
N ASP A 730 56.35 27.02 -8.21
CA ASP A 730 54.88 26.92 -8.02
C ASP A 730 53.96 27.04 -9.28
N ASN A 731 52.64 26.95 -9.00
CA ASN A 731 51.44 27.45 -9.74
C ASN A 731 50.95 26.64 -10.98
N ALA A 732 49.65 26.37 -11.19
CA ALA A 732 48.35 26.97 -10.81
C ALA A 732 47.78 28.03 -11.79
N THR A 733 46.49 27.87 -12.10
CA THR A 733 45.54 28.76 -12.80
C THR A 733 45.96 29.38 -14.14
N ASP A 734 45.31 28.94 -15.22
CA ASP A 734 44.27 29.74 -15.88
C ASP A 734 43.10 28.78 -16.23
#